data_AF-A0A6L6PQT7-F1
#
_entry.id   AF-A0A6L6PQT7-F1
#
_cell.length_a   1.000
_cell.length_b   1.000
_cell.length_c   1.000
_cell.angle_alpha   90.00
_cell.angle_beta   90.00
_cell.angle_gamma   90.00
#
_symmetry.space_group_name_H-M   'P 1'
#
loop_
_entity.id
_entity.type
_entity.pdbx_description
1 polymer ?
#
loop_
_entity_poly.entity_id
_entity_poly.type
_entity_poly.pdbx_seq_one_letter_code
_entity_poly.pdbx_strand_id
1 'polypeptide(L)'
;MHHLTARPLILALSIAAALSACGGSSSDQPLVIPAAPADQGAADVAPVPSATAFVDTIATNQRGDARYATLATNAGVRVLGGFLAIWKPLTEIVDAGQTAAAVDGFPAVVASTWSGVPGDGTPDGTVLNAAVHQANIDYVINATRNRTAAQAVQAYLDDRRGKGYSVSDGMGPLTAAWRAAAQQTTSITEVAADATTKLYNDSGNNTGVGGAANASFGSVVDLVNLVGNNASTEPAKRFYKYARPYRWSSSVIVLPALVPAKSGTPATDGGFTSGHSAEAERDAVAMAYAVPERYQEMLSRGLELGESRILAGMHSPLDVISGRILGLASAAANLADPANAARKAAAVAQAHSTLLAATGTTDATFAAYAQSGTTANDRFADYATNKANFLRRSTYGFAPIAATTALASVPKGAEVLLETRLPYLDAAQRRVVLKTTALASGYPVMDDPEGWGRLNLFAAADGYGAFSGNVAITMDAAKGGFHAADRWRNDIGGAGKLVKQGTGTLKLAGANSWTGGTELAAGTLQGDSVAAFGLGDVYNSGGTLVANAPTALRLAGKYTQLSGGTTLELDLGGAAAGSAGTLTVAGTATIAGGTLRIKFANGYKPKAGEVLTVIMAGNLQGKFNTITVDGYSNVTPNYGATTLTLTLG
;
A
#
# COMPACT_ATOMS: atom_id res chain seq x y z
N MET A 1 1.70 -57.77 7.31
CA MET A 1 0.62 -57.72 6.30
C MET A 1 0.57 -56.31 5.75
N HIS A 2 0.74 -56.19 4.43
CA HIS A 2 0.66 -54.97 3.61
C HIS A 2 -0.70 -54.24 3.77
N HIS A 3 -0.93 -52.95 3.45
CA HIS A 3 -0.45 -52.10 2.34
C HIS A 3 -0.51 -50.59 2.70
N LEU A 4 0.43 -49.82 2.14
CA LEU A 4 0.38 -48.37 1.89
C LEU A 4 -0.05 -48.12 0.43
N THR A 5 -0.75 -47.02 0.15
CA THR A 5 -0.96 -46.51 -1.22
C THR A 5 -0.46 -45.08 -1.40
N ALA A 6 0.06 -44.82 -2.60
CA ALA A 6 1.09 -43.85 -2.94
C ALA A 6 0.57 -42.63 -3.72
N ARG A 7 1.36 -41.54 -3.67
CA ARG A 7 1.33 -40.38 -4.58
C ARG A 7 2.15 -40.68 -5.84
N PRO A 8 1.87 -40.09 -7.02
CA PRO A 8 2.76 -40.20 -8.17
C PRO A 8 3.79 -39.05 -8.16
N LEU A 9 5.08 -39.42 -8.18
CA LEU A 9 6.20 -38.55 -8.51
C LEU A 9 6.59 -38.87 -9.96
N ILE A 10 6.57 -37.89 -10.85
CA ILE A 10 7.04 -38.03 -12.24
C ILE A 10 8.57 -37.93 -12.20
N LEU A 11 9.24 -39.05 -12.46
CA LEU A 11 10.69 -39.16 -12.59
C LEU A 11 11.05 -39.18 -14.08
N ALA A 12 11.76 -38.16 -14.57
CA ALA A 12 12.34 -38.17 -15.90
C ALA A 12 13.76 -38.78 -15.83
N LEU A 13 13.92 -39.89 -16.54
CA LEU A 13 15.14 -40.67 -16.73
C LEU A 13 16.21 -39.87 -17.48
N SER A 14 17.47 -39.94 -17.05
CA SER A 14 18.63 -39.59 -17.89
C SER A 14 19.57 -40.79 -17.94
N ILE A 15 19.64 -41.44 -19.10
CA ILE A 15 20.54 -42.56 -19.38
C ILE A 15 21.88 -41.96 -19.81
N ALA A 16 22.96 -42.26 -19.07
CA ALA A 16 24.32 -41.99 -19.48
C ALA A 16 24.83 -43.17 -20.34
N ALA A 17 25.09 -42.92 -21.62
CA ALA A 17 25.83 -43.83 -22.49
C ALA A 17 27.21 -43.22 -22.75
N ALA A 18 28.25 -43.90 -22.25
CA ALA A 18 29.63 -43.61 -22.56
C ALA A 18 30.05 -44.40 -23.80
N LEU A 19 30.48 -43.70 -24.86
CA LEU A 19 31.29 -44.28 -25.92
C LEU A 19 32.50 -43.35 -26.18
N SER A 20 33.69 -43.94 -26.10
CA SER A 20 34.97 -43.29 -26.30
C SER A 20 35.52 -43.48 -27.73
N ALA A 21 36.21 -42.44 -28.20
CA ALA A 21 37.27 -42.38 -29.21
C ALA A 21 36.89 -42.29 -30.71
N CYS A 22 37.17 -41.14 -31.34
CA CYS A 22 38.34 -40.93 -32.21
C CYS A 22 38.48 -39.44 -32.60
N GLY A 23 39.71 -39.02 -32.86
CA GLY A 23 40.17 -37.63 -32.86
C GLY A 23 39.66 -36.73 -33.99
N GLY A 24 39.40 -35.48 -33.62
CA GLY A 24 39.11 -34.37 -34.51
C GLY A 24 39.22 -33.07 -33.71
N SER A 25 40.14 -32.19 -34.10
CA SER A 25 40.48 -30.94 -33.43
C SER A 25 39.38 -29.89 -33.60
N SER A 26 38.49 -29.79 -32.62
CA SER A 26 37.80 -28.54 -32.24
C SER A 26 37.56 -28.61 -30.74
N SER A 27 38.01 -27.60 -30.01
CA SER A 27 37.75 -27.48 -28.57
C SER A 27 36.31 -27.02 -28.31
N ASP A 28 35.31 -27.70 -28.89
CA ASP A 28 33.91 -27.54 -28.52
C ASP A 28 33.66 -28.37 -27.27
N GLN A 29 34.14 -27.86 -26.14
CA GLN A 29 33.65 -28.35 -24.85
C GLN A 29 32.15 -28.03 -24.80
N PRO A 30 31.29 -29.02 -24.48
CA PRO A 30 29.85 -28.79 -24.43
C PRO A 30 29.53 -27.68 -23.42
N LEU A 31 28.63 -26.76 -23.80
CA LEU A 31 28.23 -25.65 -22.93
C LEU A 31 27.63 -26.21 -21.63
N VAL A 32 28.31 -25.96 -20.51
CA VAL A 32 27.81 -26.33 -19.18
C VAL A 32 26.77 -25.30 -18.76
N ILE A 33 25.51 -25.71 -18.69
CA ILE A 33 24.39 -24.88 -18.24
C ILE A 33 24.29 -24.99 -16.71
N PRO A 34 24.44 -23.87 -15.96
CA PRO A 34 24.25 -23.88 -14.51
C PRO A 34 22.83 -24.28 -14.12
N ALA A 35 22.66 -24.90 -12.96
CA ALA A 35 21.34 -25.12 -12.38
C ALA A 35 20.67 -23.79 -11.99
N ALA A 36 19.34 -23.79 -11.89
CA ALA A 36 18.59 -22.66 -11.34
C ALA A 36 19.01 -22.34 -9.89
N PRO A 37 18.83 -21.09 -9.42
CA PRO A 37 19.10 -20.73 -8.03
C PRO A 37 18.38 -21.67 -7.07
N ALA A 38 19.13 -22.19 -6.11
CA ALA A 38 18.64 -23.19 -5.18
C ALA A 38 17.43 -22.67 -4.39
N ASP A 39 16.57 -23.59 -4.00
CA ASP A 39 15.51 -23.32 -3.03
C ASP A 39 16.15 -22.84 -1.70
N GLN A 40 15.71 -21.67 -1.20
CA GLN A 40 16.20 -21.09 0.06
C GLN A 40 15.40 -21.55 1.29
N GLY A 41 14.52 -22.54 1.12
CA GLY A 41 13.65 -23.09 2.14
C GLY A 41 12.21 -22.61 2.02
N ALA A 42 11.47 -22.77 3.11
CA ALA A 42 10.04 -22.46 3.14
C ALA A 42 9.77 -20.97 2.84
N ALA A 43 8.59 -20.71 2.27
CA ALA A 43 8.07 -19.36 2.14
C ALA A 43 7.97 -18.69 3.53
N ASP A 44 8.18 -17.38 3.57
CA ASP A 44 7.95 -16.62 4.80
C ASP A 44 6.45 -16.66 5.16
N VAL A 45 6.17 -16.54 6.45
CA VAL A 45 4.80 -16.51 6.98
C VAL A 45 4.61 -15.30 7.90
N ALA A 46 3.38 -14.81 7.92
CA ALA A 46 2.91 -13.81 8.86
C ALA A 46 1.68 -14.39 9.59
N PRO A 47 1.89 -15.19 10.66
CA PRO A 47 0.80 -15.85 11.36
C PRO A 47 -0.19 -14.84 11.95
N VAL A 48 -1.41 -15.28 12.21
CA VAL A 48 -2.41 -14.46 12.92
C VAL A 48 -1.97 -14.33 14.38
N PRO A 49 -1.92 -13.10 14.95
CA PRO A 49 -1.57 -12.89 16.35
C PRO A 49 -2.59 -13.56 17.28
N SER A 50 -2.15 -13.96 18.47
CA SER A 50 -3.03 -14.53 19.51
C SER A 50 -3.91 -13.50 20.22
N ALA A 51 -3.68 -12.22 19.99
CA ALA A 51 -4.49 -11.13 20.54
C ALA A 51 -5.96 -11.24 20.07
N THR A 52 -6.89 -10.77 20.91
CA THR A 52 -8.33 -10.71 20.56
C THR A 52 -8.55 -9.78 19.37
N ALA A 53 -8.77 -10.37 18.21
CA ALA A 53 -8.86 -9.66 16.96
C ALA A 53 -10.03 -8.67 16.92
N PHE A 54 -9.77 -7.45 16.47
CA PHE A 54 -10.79 -6.44 16.22
C PHE A 54 -11.85 -6.95 15.23
N VAL A 55 -11.43 -7.61 14.15
CA VAL A 55 -12.34 -8.10 13.09
C VAL A 55 -13.36 -9.12 13.60
N ASP A 56 -13.00 -9.93 14.61
CA ASP A 56 -13.89 -10.94 15.20
C ASP A 56 -14.88 -10.33 16.20
N THR A 57 -14.57 -9.13 16.71
CA THR A 57 -15.29 -8.50 17.82
C THR A 57 -15.81 -7.11 17.47
N ILE A 58 -15.79 -6.72 16.20
CA ILE A 58 -16.17 -5.36 15.76
C ILE A 58 -17.57 -4.95 16.24
N ALA A 59 -18.52 -5.89 16.32
CA ALA A 59 -19.87 -5.65 16.82
C ALA A 59 -19.91 -5.12 18.27
N THR A 60 -18.83 -5.30 19.04
CA THR A 60 -18.68 -4.77 20.40
C THR A 60 -18.24 -3.31 20.44
N ASN A 61 -17.88 -2.68 19.30
CA ASN A 61 -17.57 -1.24 19.23
C ASN A 61 -18.85 -0.40 19.32
N GLN A 62 -19.51 -0.50 20.45
CA GLN A 62 -20.81 0.07 20.74
C GLN A 62 -20.79 0.80 22.08
N ARG A 63 -21.88 1.49 22.39
CA ARG A 63 -22.08 2.14 23.68
C ARG A 63 -23.50 1.91 24.19
N GLY A 64 -23.74 2.17 25.48
CA GLY A 64 -25.05 1.97 26.09
C GLY A 64 -25.36 0.51 26.46
N ASP A 65 -24.36 -0.37 26.39
CA ASP A 65 -24.46 -1.77 26.81
C ASP A 65 -23.30 -2.06 27.76
N ALA A 66 -23.60 -2.48 28.99
CA ALA A 66 -22.59 -2.73 30.02
C ALA A 66 -21.59 -3.84 29.64
N ARG A 67 -21.97 -4.74 28.72
CA ARG A 67 -21.07 -5.79 28.20
C ARG A 67 -19.90 -5.19 27.45
N TYR A 68 -20.08 -4.04 26.79
CA TYR A 68 -19.08 -3.39 25.93
C TYR A 68 -18.46 -2.15 26.57
N ALA A 69 -18.37 -2.16 27.90
CA ALA A 69 -18.01 -0.97 28.65
C ALA A 69 -16.53 -0.84 28.99
N THR A 70 -15.70 -1.87 28.78
CA THR A 70 -14.31 -1.89 29.28
C THR A 70 -13.29 -1.97 28.15
N LEU A 71 -12.02 -1.74 28.47
CA LEU A 71 -10.90 -1.96 27.55
C LEU A 71 -10.88 -3.40 27.00
N ALA A 72 -11.20 -4.39 27.82
CA ALA A 72 -11.18 -5.79 27.41
C ALA A 72 -12.35 -6.13 26.48
N THR A 73 -13.51 -5.54 26.71
CA THR A 73 -14.77 -5.97 26.09
C THR A 73 -15.23 -5.13 24.90
N ASN A 74 -14.65 -3.94 24.68
CA ASN A 74 -14.98 -3.07 23.57
C ASN A 74 -13.85 -3.03 22.53
N ALA A 75 -14.11 -3.51 21.32
CA ALA A 75 -13.10 -3.60 20.27
C ALA A 75 -12.47 -2.24 19.89
N GLY A 76 -13.27 -1.18 19.78
CA GLY A 76 -12.78 0.16 19.41
C GLY A 76 -11.95 0.82 20.51
N VAL A 77 -12.24 0.52 21.78
CA VAL A 77 -11.39 0.96 22.89
C VAL A 77 -10.08 0.16 22.89
N ARG A 78 -10.17 -1.16 22.76
CA ARG A 78 -9.01 -2.07 22.83
C ARG A 78 -7.96 -1.78 21.78
N VAL A 79 -8.37 -1.58 20.52
CA VAL A 79 -7.44 -1.29 19.41
C VAL A 79 -6.68 0.03 19.61
N LEU A 80 -7.20 0.94 20.44
CA LEU A 80 -6.59 2.21 20.78
C LEU A 80 -5.93 2.22 22.18
N GLY A 81 -5.85 1.05 22.83
CA GLY A 81 -5.40 0.87 24.21
C GLY A 81 -4.02 1.43 24.51
N GLY A 82 -3.14 1.52 23.50
CA GLY A 82 -1.81 2.10 23.64
C GLY A 82 -1.81 3.56 24.14
N PHE A 83 -2.93 4.27 24.02
CA PHE A 83 -3.07 5.63 24.56
C PHE A 83 -3.04 5.68 26.09
N LEU A 84 -3.36 4.58 26.78
CA LEU A 84 -3.24 4.47 28.24
C LEU A 84 -1.80 4.54 28.75
N ALA A 85 -0.79 4.41 27.89
CA ALA A 85 0.60 4.67 28.26
C ALA A 85 0.94 6.18 28.35
N ILE A 86 0.07 7.04 27.82
CA ILE A 86 0.27 8.49 27.74
C ILE A 86 -0.73 9.22 28.64
N TRP A 87 -1.96 8.72 28.70
CA TRP A 87 -3.08 9.37 29.35
C TRP A 87 -3.96 8.37 30.11
N LYS A 88 -4.25 8.69 31.37
CA LYS A 88 -5.19 7.94 32.20
C LYS A 88 -6.48 8.74 32.41
N PRO A 89 -7.64 8.28 31.91
CA PRO A 89 -8.92 8.93 32.22
C PRO A 89 -9.32 8.70 33.68
N LEU A 90 -10.25 9.52 34.18
CA LEU A 90 -10.83 9.34 35.52
C LEU A 90 -11.52 7.97 35.68
N THR A 91 -12.27 7.56 34.66
CA THR A 91 -12.91 6.24 34.58
C THR A 91 -12.51 5.56 33.28
N GLU A 92 -12.03 4.33 33.39
CA GLU A 92 -11.72 3.45 32.26
C GLU A 92 -12.96 2.65 31.86
N ILE A 93 -14.06 3.37 31.60
CA ILE A 93 -15.35 2.81 31.22
C ILE A 93 -15.94 3.61 30.05
N VAL A 94 -16.49 2.91 29.06
CA VAL A 94 -17.31 3.48 27.98
C VAL A 94 -18.66 3.87 28.56
N ASP A 95 -18.75 5.10 29.05
CA ASP A 95 -19.95 5.61 29.70
C ASP A 95 -20.77 6.56 28.83
N ALA A 96 -20.36 6.79 27.60
CA ALA A 96 -21.12 7.40 26.51
C ALA A 96 -21.91 8.70 26.75
N GLY A 97 -21.72 9.38 27.89
CA GLY A 97 -22.71 10.32 28.39
C GLY A 97 -24.09 9.67 28.63
N GLN A 98 -24.16 8.34 28.79
CA GLN A 98 -25.37 7.54 28.97
C GLN A 98 -25.13 6.40 29.98
N THR A 99 -26.08 6.24 30.90
CA THR A 99 -26.10 5.10 31.84
C THR A 99 -26.52 3.82 31.13
N ALA A 100 -25.90 2.69 31.46
CA ALA A 100 -26.32 1.36 31.02
C ALA A 100 -26.67 0.50 32.24
N ALA A 101 -27.79 -0.24 32.17
CA ALA A 101 -28.18 -1.16 33.22
C ALA A 101 -27.21 -2.35 33.31
N ALA A 102 -27.15 -2.99 34.48
CA ALA A 102 -26.44 -4.24 34.63
C ALA A 102 -27.11 -5.32 33.75
N VAL A 103 -26.30 -6.15 33.08
CA VAL A 103 -26.79 -7.19 32.16
C VAL A 103 -25.78 -8.33 32.09
N ASP A 104 -26.25 -9.58 32.05
CA ASP A 104 -25.41 -10.78 31.88
C ASP A 104 -24.21 -10.87 32.85
N GLY A 105 -24.37 -10.38 34.09
CA GLY A 105 -23.30 -10.34 35.10
C GLY A 105 -22.32 -9.16 34.97
N PHE A 106 -22.49 -8.29 33.98
CA PHE A 106 -21.75 -7.03 33.85
C PHE A 106 -22.42 -5.93 34.70
N PRO A 107 -21.65 -5.18 35.50
CA PRO A 107 -22.19 -4.15 36.39
C PRO A 107 -22.75 -2.96 35.59
N ALA A 108 -23.71 -2.26 36.18
CA ALA A 108 -24.26 -1.04 35.59
C ALA A 108 -23.16 0.00 35.35
N VAL A 109 -23.26 0.71 34.23
CA VAL A 109 -22.38 1.82 33.86
C VAL A 109 -23.09 3.11 34.16
N VAL A 110 -22.46 4.00 34.94
CA VAL A 110 -22.97 5.35 35.21
C VAL A 110 -22.23 6.35 34.35
N ALA A 111 -22.99 7.25 33.71
CA ALA A 111 -22.41 8.36 32.96
C ALA A 111 -21.51 9.22 33.87
N SER A 112 -20.25 9.41 33.46
CA SER A 112 -19.35 10.35 34.14
C SER A 112 -19.88 11.78 34.08
N THR A 113 -19.76 12.49 35.20
CA THR A 113 -20.03 13.94 35.28
C THR A 113 -18.84 14.79 34.84
N TRP A 114 -17.64 14.20 34.74
CA TRP A 114 -16.42 14.88 34.29
C TRP A 114 -16.47 15.19 32.80
N SER A 115 -16.07 16.41 32.42
CA SER A 115 -16.17 16.89 31.04
C SER A 115 -14.99 16.51 30.16
N GLY A 116 -13.92 15.96 30.74
CA GLY A 116 -12.66 15.66 30.04
C GLY A 116 -11.78 16.90 29.83
N VAL A 117 -12.16 18.05 30.38
CA VAL A 117 -11.36 19.28 30.32
C VAL A 117 -10.28 19.24 31.40
N PRO A 118 -9.04 19.62 31.08
CA PRO A 118 -7.96 19.64 32.06
C PRO A 118 -8.31 20.57 33.22
N GLY A 119 -8.21 20.05 34.45
CA GLY A 119 -8.42 20.76 35.69
C GLY A 119 -9.88 20.88 36.15
N ASP A 120 -10.85 20.24 35.48
CA ASP A 120 -12.27 20.36 35.83
C ASP A 120 -12.90 19.11 36.50
N GLY A 121 -12.09 18.06 36.74
CA GLY A 121 -12.45 16.89 37.53
C GLY A 121 -11.91 16.91 38.97
N THR A 122 -12.47 16.10 39.88
CA THR A 122 -11.90 15.86 41.21
C THR A 122 -12.06 14.38 41.62
N PRO A 123 -11.02 13.53 41.45
CA PRO A 123 -9.74 13.83 40.78
C PRO A 123 -9.91 14.00 39.26
N ASP A 124 -8.91 14.61 38.61
CA ASP A 124 -8.85 14.80 37.16
C ASP A 124 -8.22 13.58 36.44
N GLY A 125 -8.24 13.57 35.11
CA GLY A 125 -7.40 12.67 34.32
C GLY A 125 -5.90 12.95 34.53
N THR A 126 -5.05 11.96 34.29
CA THR A 126 -3.60 12.04 34.57
C THR A 126 -2.78 11.86 33.30
N VAL A 127 -1.89 12.81 33.01
CA VAL A 127 -0.85 12.64 31.99
C VAL A 127 0.26 11.74 32.55
N LEU A 128 0.45 10.57 31.93
CA LEU A 128 1.43 9.56 32.34
C LEU A 128 2.77 9.71 31.61
N ASN A 129 2.74 10.20 30.37
CA ASN A 129 3.95 10.52 29.60
C ASN A 129 3.94 11.99 29.20
N ALA A 130 4.54 12.83 30.04
CA ALA A 130 4.56 14.27 29.86
C ALA A 130 5.30 14.70 28.57
N ALA A 131 6.37 14.01 28.18
CA ALA A 131 7.14 14.36 27.00
C ALA A 131 6.34 14.15 25.71
N VAL A 132 5.67 12.99 25.56
CA VAL A 132 4.81 12.73 24.40
C VAL A 132 3.60 13.66 24.39
N HIS A 133 2.96 13.85 25.55
CA HIS A 133 1.82 14.74 25.66
C HIS A 133 2.17 16.19 25.29
N GLN A 134 3.32 16.69 25.76
CA GLN A 134 3.81 18.03 25.43
C GLN A 134 4.09 18.16 23.92
N ALA A 135 4.82 17.20 23.33
CA ALA A 135 5.06 17.18 21.89
C ALA A 135 3.77 17.14 21.06
N ASN A 136 2.74 16.42 21.54
CA ASN A 136 1.43 16.36 20.91
C ASN A 136 0.74 17.73 20.84
N ILE A 137 0.78 18.51 21.93
CA ILE A 137 0.16 19.84 21.98
C ILE A 137 1.02 20.89 21.26
N ASP A 138 2.34 20.85 21.42
CA ASP A 138 3.27 21.78 20.77
C ASP A 138 3.21 21.69 19.25
N TYR A 139 3.02 20.48 18.71
CA TYR A 139 2.78 20.31 17.27
C TYR A 139 1.59 21.14 16.79
N VAL A 140 0.46 21.11 17.52
CA VAL A 140 -0.75 21.86 17.13
C VAL A 140 -0.53 23.37 17.26
N ILE A 141 0.15 23.82 18.32
CA ILE A 141 0.50 25.24 18.50
C ILE A 141 1.34 25.72 17.29
N ASN A 142 2.38 24.97 16.93
CA ASN A 142 3.25 25.30 15.81
C ASN A 142 2.50 25.25 14.47
N ALA A 143 1.71 24.21 14.23
CA ALA A 143 0.94 24.05 13.00
C ALA A 143 -0.09 25.18 12.82
N THR A 144 -0.81 25.56 13.87
CA THR A 144 -1.84 26.60 13.78
C THR A 144 -1.28 28.01 13.65
N ARG A 145 -0.08 28.28 14.19
CA ARG A 145 0.64 29.55 14.03
C ARG A 145 1.28 29.72 12.65
N ASN A 146 1.74 28.62 12.04
CA ASN A 146 2.47 28.64 10.78
C ASN A 146 1.63 28.24 9.55
N ARG A 147 0.33 27.93 9.72
CA ARG A 147 -0.51 27.53 8.58
C ARG A 147 -0.56 28.63 7.52
N THR A 148 -0.41 28.22 6.27
CA THR A 148 -0.57 29.10 5.10
C THR A 148 -2.06 29.40 4.84
N ALA A 149 -2.34 30.41 4.03
CA ALA A 149 -3.71 30.72 3.60
C ALA A 149 -4.36 29.55 2.84
N ALA A 150 -3.61 28.86 1.98
CA ALA A 150 -4.10 27.68 1.25
C ALA A 150 -4.45 26.53 2.20
N GLN A 151 -3.60 26.27 3.21
CA GLN A 151 -3.89 25.29 4.26
C GLN A 151 -5.11 25.67 5.08
N ALA A 152 -5.31 26.96 5.37
CA ALA A 152 -6.49 27.44 6.08
C ALA A 152 -7.79 27.17 5.30
N VAL A 153 -7.81 27.45 3.99
CA VAL A 153 -8.95 27.15 3.11
C VAL A 153 -9.21 25.65 3.07
N GLN A 154 -8.19 24.83 2.81
CA GLN A 154 -8.33 23.38 2.76
C GLN A 154 -8.86 22.83 4.10
N ALA A 155 -8.31 23.29 5.23
CA ALA A 155 -8.73 22.85 6.55
C ALA A 155 -10.19 23.19 6.85
N TYR A 156 -10.67 24.37 6.43
CA TYR A 156 -12.09 24.72 6.52
C TYR A 156 -12.96 23.80 5.67
N LEU A 157 -12.60 23.60 4.40
CA LEU A 157 -13.38 22.78 3.48
C LEU A 157 -13.45 21.32 3.97
N ASP A 158 -12.32 20.74 4.37
CA ASP A 158 -12.24 19.39 4.95
C ASP A 158 -12.99 19.29 6.29
N ASP A 159 -13.14 20.39 7.02
CA ASP A 159 -13.95 20.41 8.23
C ASP A 159 -15.44 20.40 7.95
N ARG A 160 -15.87 21.27 7.04
CA ARG A 160 -17.30 21.53 6.88
C ARG A 160 -18.01 20.60 5.90
N ARG A 161 -17.32 20.08 4.88
CA ARG A 161 -17.89 19.16 3.88
C ARG A 161 -18.07 17.75 4.43
N GLY A 162 -18.89 16.93 3.75
CA GLY A 162 -18.82 15.46 3.92
C GLY A 162 -17.39 14.93 3.70
N LYS A 163 -16.93 13.96 4.52
CA LYS A 163 -15.55 13.45 4.41
C LYS A 163 -15.35 12.60 3.17
N GLY A 164 -16.28 11.71 2.84
CA GLY A 164 -16.31 10.97 1.58
C GLY A 164 -16.24 11.90 0.36
N TYR A 165 -16.99 13.01 0.36
CA TYR A 165 -16.89 14.03 -0.69
C TYR A 165 -15.48 14.67 -0.71
N SER A 166 -14.96 15.01 0.46
CA SER A 166 -13.67 15.69 0.60
C SER A 166 -12.50 14.84 0.15
N VAL A 167 -12.48 13.54 0.46
CA VAL A 167 -11.39 12.63 0.08
C VAL A 167 -11.48 12.16 -1.36
N SER A 168 -12.63 12.31 -2.03
CA SER A 168 -12.78 11.96 -3.44
C SER A 168 -11.84 12.73 -4.39
N ASP A 169 -11.25 13.85 -3.96
CA ASP A 169 -10.21 14.54 -4.74
C ASP A 169 -8.87 13.78 -4.82
N GLY A 170 -8.66 12.77 -3.96
CA GLY A 170 -7.57 11.81 -4.06
C GLY A 170 -7.64 10.93 -5.33
N MET A 171 -8.79 10.93 -6.03
CA MET A 171 -8.96 10.30 -7.33
C MET A 171 -8.21 11.04 -8.46
N GLY A 172 -7.72 12.25 -8.20
CA GLY A 172 -6.92 13.03 -9.16
C GLY A 172 -7.66 13.23 -10.48
N PRO A 173 -7.12 12.78 -11.63
CA PRO A 173 -7.82 12.83 -12.93
C PRO A 173 -9.20 12.19 -12.93
N LEU A 174 -9.46 11.22 -12.06
CA LEU A 174 -10.76 10.53 -11.96
C LEU A 174 -11.78 11.28 -11.07
N THR A 175 -11.41 12.38 -10.40
CA THR A 175 -12.28 13.07 -9.41
C THR A 175 -13.63 13.48 -10.00
N ALA A 176 -13.62 14.10 -11.18
CA ALA A 176 -14.86 14.57 -11.81
C ALA A 176 -15.76 13.38 -12.23
N ALA A 177 -15.17 12.35 -12.84
CA ALA A 177 -15.87 11.13 -13.23
C ALA A 177 -16.46 10.39 -12.01
N TRP A 178 -15.69 10.27 -10.93
CA TRP A 178 -16.13 9.69 -9.66
C TRP A 178 -17.34 10.44 -9.09
N ARG A 179 -17.22 11.77 -8.93
CA ARG A 179 -18.30 12.58 -8.34
C ARG A 179 -19.58 12.54 -9.19
N ALA A 180 -19.46 12.58 -10.51
CA ALA A 180 -20.59 12.45 -11.41
C ALA A 180 -21.26 11.08 -11.29
N ALA A 181 -20.48 9.98 -11.33
CA ALA A 181 -20.99 8.62 -11.24
C ALA A 181 -21.64 8.33 -9.87
N ALA A 182 -21.00 8.75 -8.79
CA ALA A 182 -21.54 8.63 -7.44
C ALA A 182 -22.69 9.60 -7.14
N GLN A 183 -22.94 10.57 -8.03
CA GLN A 183 -23.90 11.67 -7.85
C GLN A 183 -23.59 12.48 -6.57
N GLN A 184 -22.31 12.68 -6.28
CA GLN A 184 -21.83 13.36 -5.09
C GLN A 184 -22.02 14.88 -5.19
N THR A 185 -22.60 15.49 -4.15
CA THR A 185 -22.82 16.94 -4.06
C THR A 185 -22.28 17.50 -2.75
N THR A 186 -21.92 18.79 -2.78
CA THR A 186 -21.63 19.60 -1.58
C THR A 186 -22.23 20.98 -1.78
N SER A 187 -22.74 21.54 -0.68
CA SER A 187 -23.18 22.94 -0.60
C SER A 187 -22.06 23.92 -0.25
N ILE A 188 -20.90 23.40 0.19
CA ILE A 188 -19.77 24.20 0.65
C ILE A 188 -18.68 24.17 -0.40
N THR A 189 -18.70 25.09 -1.35
CA THR A 189 -17.68 25.16 -2.42
C THR A 189 -16.47 26.02 -2.05
N GLU A 190 -16.65 26.95 -1.11
CA GLU A 190 -15.65 27.93 -0.67
C GLU A 190 -15.80 28.28 0.82
N VAL A 191 -14.89 29.11 1.34
CA VAL A 191 -15.03 29.71 2.67
C VAL A 191 -15.94 30.92 2.55
N ALA A 192 -17.12 30.87 3.17
CA ALA A 192 -18.03 32.01 3.18
C ALA A 192 -17.39 33.24 3.85
N ALA A 193 -17.65 34.43 3.32
CA ALA A 193 -17.07 35.67 3.84
C ALA A 193 -17.46 35.95 5.32
N ASP A 194 -18.62 35.47 5.76
CA ASP A 194 -19.14 35.61 7.13
C ASP A 194 -18.90 34.35 8.00
N ALA A 195 -18.08 33.39 7.55
CA ALA A 195 -17.82 32.14 8.27
C ALA A 195 -17.17 32.33 9.64
N THR A 196 -16.57 33.48 9.92
CA THR A 196 -16.02 33.80 11.26
C THR A 196 -17.11 34.01 12.31
N THR A 197 -18.34 34.31 11.90
CA THR A 197 -19.49 34.57 12.78
C THR A 197 -20.63 33.58 12.60
N LYS A 198 -20.66 32.84 11.49
CA LYS A 198 -21.76 31.94 11.14
C LYS A 198 -21.26 30.52 10.86
N LEU A 199 -21.92 29.55 11.47
CA LEU A 199 -21.69 28.13 11.19
C LEU A 199 -22.40 27.71 9.90
N TYR A 200 -21.65 27.08 8.99
CA TYR A 200 -22.18 26.46 7.79
C TYR A 200 -22.10 24.93 7.91
N ASN A 201 -23.21 24.24 7.71
CA ASN A 201 -23.26 22.77 7.65
C ASN A 201 -23.48 22.35 6.21
N ASP A 202 -22.75 21.34 5.76
CA ASP A 202 -22.89 20.84 4.40
C ASP A 202 -24.23 20.11 4.26
N SER A 203 -25.07 20.55 3.32
CA SER A 203 -26.31 19.88 2.93
C SER A 203 -26.15 18.94 1.73
N GLY A 204 -24.92 18.66 1.31
CA GLY A 204 -24.59 17.66 0.29
C GLY A 204 -24.78 16.22 0.78
N ASN A 205 -24.47 15.25 -0.09
CA ASN A 205 -24.75 13.82 0.16
C ASN A 205 -23.52 12.95 0.46
N ASN A 206 -22.42 13.56 0.93
CA ASN A 206 -21.18 12.90 1.40
C ASN A 206 -20.61 11.83 0.44
N THR A 207 -21.08 10.58 0.54
CA THR A 207 -20.59 9.43 -0.23
C THR A 207 -21.30 9.28 -1.57
N GLY A 208 -22.52 9.80 -1.74
CA GLY A 208 -23.29 9.76 -2.98
C GLY A 208 -24.62 9.01 -2.85
N VAL A 209 -25.18 8.57 -3.99
CA VAL A 209 -26.44 7.82 -4.06
C VAL A 209 -26.16 6.33 -4.20
N GLY A 210 -26.58 5.54 -3.20
CA GLY A 210 -26.39 4.09 -3.14
C GLY A 210 -27.57 3.26 -3.68
N GLY A 211 -27.38 1.95 -3.70
CA GLY A 211 -28.39 0.97 -4.10
C GLY A 211 -28.99 1.19 -5.50
N ALA A 212 -30.23 0.72 -5.69
CA ALA A 212 -30.92 0.76 -6.98
C ALA A 212 -31.25 2.18 -7.47
N ALA A 213 -31.18 3.21 -6.61
CA ALA A 213 -31.36 4.60 -7.00
C ALA A 213 -30.23 5.12 -7.91
N ASN A 214 -29.09 4.43 -7.94
CA ASN A 214 -27.97 4.71 -8.82
C ASN A 214 -27.53 3.43 -9.55
N ALA A 215 -28.19 3.11 -10.66
CA ALA A 215 -27.92 1.86 -11.38
C ALA A 215 -26.48 1.73 -11.91
N SER A 216 -25.79 2.84 -12.19
CA SER A 216 -24.42 2.84 -12.71
C SER A 216 -23.34 2.79 -11.62
N PHE A 217 -23.61 3.26 -10.40
CA PHE A 217 -22.56 3.36 -9.37
C PHE A 217 -23.00 3.05 -7.93
N GLY A 218 -24.24 2.62 -7.73
CA GLY A 218 -24.84 2.42 -6.40
C GLY A 218 -24.14 1.37 -5.55
N SER A 219 -23.61 0.29 -6.14
CA SER A 219 -22.84 -0.73 -5.41
C SER A 219 -21.51 -0.18 -4.90
N VAL A 220 -20.90 0.76 -5.63
CA VAL A 220 -19.67 1.43 -5.20
C VAL A 220 -19.95 2.32 -4.00
N VAL A 221 -21.03 3.10 -4.05
CA VAL A 221 -21.45 3.94 -2.91
C VAL A 221 -21.84 3.06 -1.71
N ASP A 222 -22.52 1.93 -1.93
CA ASP A 222 -22.84 0.97 -0.88
C ASP A 222 -21.59 0.36 -0.24
N LEU A 223 -20.51 0.11 -1.00
CA LEU A 223 -19.22 -0.32 -0.46
C LEU A 223 -18.57 0.75 0.43
N VAL A 224 -18.59 2.02 0.01
CA VAL A 224 -18.06 3.12 0.83
C VAL A 224 -18.86 3.29 2.12
N ASN A 225 -20.19 3.13 2.05
CA ASN A 225 -21.03 3.18 3.25
C ASN A 225 -20.83 1.95 4.16
N LEU A 226 -20.63 0.76 3.58
CA LEU A 226 -20.47 -0.51 4.28
C LEU A 226 -19.34 -0.48 5.32
N VAL A 227 -18.20 0.13 4.98
CA VAL A 227 -17.04 0.20 5.89
C VAL A 227 -17.29 1.08 7.13
N GLY A 228 -18.38 1.83 7.16
CA GLY A 228 -18.84 2.60 8.33
C GLY A 228 -19.57 1.76 9.39
N ASN A 229 -19.92 0.50 9.10
CA ASN A 229 -20.60 -0.36 10.07
C ASN A 229 -19.71 -0.64 11.28
N ASN A 230 -20.23 -0.40 12.49
CA ASN A 230 -19.51 -0.52 13.77
C ASN A 230 -18.17 0.27 13.81
N ALA A 231 -18.06 1.37 13.03
CA ALA A 231 -16.86 2.21 12.93
C ALA A 231 -16.91 3.49 13.78
N SER A 232 -17.80 3.55 14.78
CA SER A 232 -17.98 4.75 15.59
C SER A 232 -16.73 5.05 16.43
N THR A 233 -16.35 6.33 16.51
CA THR A 233 -15.31 6.81 17.46
C THR A 233 -15.88 7.11 18.84
N GLU A 234 -17.19 7.12 18.99
CA GLU A 234 -17.85 7.50 20.24
C GLU A 234 -17.47 6.59 21.41
N PRO A 235 -17.43 5.25 21.30
CA PRO A 235 -16.99 4.41 22.41
C PRO A 235 -15.60 4.81 22.95
N ALA A 236 -14.63 5.00 22.06
CA ALA A 236 -13.28 5.44 22.43
C ALA A 236 -13.27 6.85 23.03
N LYS A 237 -13.98 7.82 22.44
CA LYS A 237 -14.07 9.18 22.99
C LYS A 237 -14.57 9.19 24.44
N ARG A 238 -15.46 8.27 24.77
CA ARG A 238 -16.17 8.21 26.05
C ARG A 238 -15.41 7.39 27.09
N PHE A 239 -14.57 6.47 26.63
CA PHE A 239 -13.59 5.80 27.45
C PHE A 239 -12.41 6.72 27.81
N TYR A 240 -11.74 7.29 26.80
CA TYR A 240 -10.51 8.06 27.01
C TYR A 240 -10.76 9.49 27.49
N LYS A 241 -11.91 10.09 27.17
CA LYS A 241 -12.32 11.42 27.65
C LYS A 241 -11.22 12.48 27.56
N TYR A 242 -10.47 12.48 26.45
CA TYR A 242 -9.35 13.39 26.26
C TYR A 242 -9.82 14.64 25.51
N ALA A 243 -9.55 15.82 26.06
CA ALA A 243 -9.99 17.09 25.49
C ALA A 243 -9.33 17.42 24.13
N ARG A 244 -9.99 18.24 23.32
CA ARG A 244 -9.40 18.88 22.12
C ARG A 244 -8.22 19.79 22.48
N PRO A 245 -7.24 19.99 21.59
CA PRO A 245 -6.01 20.72 21.90
C PRO A 245 -6.23 22.18 22.33
N TYR A 246 -7.23 22.88 21.79
CA TYR A 246 -7.55 24.24 22.21
C TYR A 246 -8.10 24.36 23.64
N ARG A 247 -8.44 23.24 24.29
CA ARG A 247 -8.82 23.19 25.71
C ARG A 247 -7.62 22.91 26.62
N TRP A 248 -6.53 22.39 26.05
CA TRP A 248 -5.26 22.18 26.74
C TRP A 248 -4.37 23.42 26.73
N SER A 249 -4.45 24.23 25.68
CA SER A 249 -3.64 25.44 25.56
C SER A 249 -4.34 26.54 24.79
N SER A 250 -4.35 27.74 25.36
CA SER A 250 -4.81 28.97 24.70
C SER A 250 -3.90 29.41 23.54
N SER A 251 -2.70 28.83 23.42
CA SER A 251 -1.78 29.08 22.30
C SER A 251 -2.20 28.38 21.00
N VAL A 252 -3.15 27.44 21.06
CA VAL A 252 -3.72 26.80 19.88
C VAL A 252 -4.71 27.76 19.21
N ILE A 253 -4.40 28.16 17.98
CA ILE A 253 -5.25 29.09 17.22
C ILE A 253 -6.23 28.29 16.38
N VAL A 254 -7.44 28.08 16.89
CA VAL A 254 -8.55 27.55 16.08
C VAL A 254 -8.72 28.45 14.85
N LEU A 255 -8.88 27.84 13.67
CA LEU A 255 -9.12 28.60 12.45
C LEU A 255 -10.31 29.54 12.64
N PRO A 256 -10.18 30.87 12.40
CA PRO A 256 -11.26 31.82 12.71
C PRO A 256 -12.61 31.45 12.11
N ALA A 257 -12.62 30.97 10.86
CA ALA A 257 -13.83 30.51 10.16
C ALA A 257 -14.46 29.23 10.78
N LEU A 258 -13.77 28.55 11.70
CA LEU A 258 -14.26 27.38 12.43
C LEU A 258 -14.53 27.67 13.91
N VAL A 259 -14.36 28.91 14.38
CA VAL A 259 -14.72 29.28 15.75
C VAL A 259 -16.21 29.00 16.05
N PRO A 260 -17.16 29.31 15.15
CA PRO A 260 -18.57 28.94 15.35
C PRO A 260 -18.84 27.42 15.40
N ALA A 261 -17.89 26.60 14.93
CA ALA A 261 -18.01 25.13 14.95
C ALA A 261 -17.50 24.50 16.25
N LYS A 262 -16.91 25.28 17.18
CA LYS A 262 -16.51 24.77 18.49
C LYS A 262 -17.75 24.35 19.28
N SER A 263 -17.73 23.14 19.84
CA SER A 263 -18.80 22.70 20.74
C SER A 263 -18.81 23.55 22.01
N GLY A 264 -20.00 24.00 22.40
CA GLY A 264 -20.28 24.59 23.71
C GLY A 264 -20.35 23.55 24.85
N THR A 265 -20.36 22.25 24.53
CA THR A 265 -20.49 21.15 25.49
C THR A 265 -19.23 20.28 25.48
N PRO A 266 -18.25 20.52 26.37
CA PRO A 266 -16.99 19.79 26.37
C PRO A 266 -17.13 18.29 26.59
N ALA A 267 -18.03 17.87 27.48
CA ALA A 267 -18.27 16.46 27.81
C ALA A 267 -18.63 15.59 26.59
N THR A 268 -19.24 16.19 25.56
CA THR A 268 -19.60 15.50 24.32
C THR A 268 -18.56 15.69 23.19
N ASP A 269 -17.52 16.50 23.42
CA ASP A 269 -16.60 17.02 22.41
C ASP A 269 -15.13 16.63 22.65
N GLY A 270 -14.87 15.32 22.80
CA GLY A 270 -13.53 14.78 22.98
C GLY A 270 -12.63 14.94 21.75
N GLY A 271 -11.33 15.14 21.97
CA GLY A 271 -10.28 15.09 20.95
C GLY A 271 -10.01 13.66 20.51
N PHE A 272 -9.48 12.82 21.40
CA PHE A 272 -9.17 11.42 21.12
C PHE A 272 -10.44 10.57 21.23
N THR A 273 -10.90 9.88 20.19
CA THR A 273 -10.31 9.69 18.85
C THR A 273 -10.91 10.64 17.81
N SER A 274 -10.17 11.05 16.77
CA SER A 274 -10.72 11.90 15.70
C SER A 274 -11.69 11.15 14.79
N GLY A 275 -12.99 11.45 14.90
CA GLY A 275 -14.04 10.89 14.03
C GLY A 275 -13.91 11.31 12.57
N HIS A 276 -13.48 12.54 12.31
CA HIS A 276 -13.23 13.03 10.95
C HIS A 276 -12.10 12.25 10.27
N SER A 277 -11.02 11.97 11.01
CA SER A 277 -9.89 11.20 10.50
C SER A 277 -10.28 9.73 10.28
N ALA A 278 -11.06 9.14 11.19
CA ALA A 278 -11.55 7.76 11.05
C ALA A 278 -12.48 7.58 9.85
N GLU A 279 -13.31 8.57 9.53
CA GLU A 279 -14.17 8.56 8.34
C GLU A 279 -13.37 8.76 7.06
N ALA A 280 -12.49 9.75 7.03
CA ALA A 280 -11.62 9.98 5.89
C ALA A 280 -10.79 8.75 5.53
N GLU A 281 -10.22 8.09 6.54
CA GLU A 281 -9.39 6.89 6.33
C GLU A 281 -10.21 5.72 5.78
N ARG A 282 -11.35 5.36 6.40
CA ARG A 282 -12.15 4.22 5.93
C ARG A 282 -12.75 4.46 4.55
N ASP A 283 -13.21 5.68 4.28
CA ASP A 283 -13.76 6.05 2.97
C ASP A 283 -12.66 5.99 1.90
N ALA A 284 -11.46 6.53 2.20
CA ALA A 284 -10.30 6.43 1.33
C ALA A 284 -9.89 4.98 1.06
N VAL A 285 -9.91 4.10 2.06
CA VAL A 285 -9.64 2.67 1.90
C VAL A 285 -10.68 2.01 0.99
N ALA A 286 -11.98 2.28 1.19
CA ALA A 286 -13.03 1.69 0.35
C ALA A 286 -12.94 2.17 -1.11
N MET A 287 -12.63 3.45 -1.30
CA MET A 287 -12.39 4.06 -2.61
C MET A 287 -11.13 3.48 -3.28
N ALA A 288 -10.03 3.32 -2.56
CA ALA A 288 -8.80 2.67 -3.02
C ALA A 288 -9.04 1.18 -3.36
N TYR A 289 -9.90 0.51 -2.60
CA TYR A 289 -10.28 -0.87 -2.85
C TYR A 289 -11.06 -0.99 -4.18
N ALA A 290 -12.00 -0.07 -4.44
CA ALA A 290 -12.79 -0.04 -5.67
C ALA A 290 -11.98 0.39 -6.91
N VAL A 291 -10.99 1.27 -6.72
CA VAL A 291 -10.14 1.82 -7.81
C VAL A 291 -8.66 1.71 -7.39
N PRO A 292 -8.09 0.49 -7.43
CA PRO A 292 -6.72 0.23 -6.96
C PRO A 292 -5.63 0.94 -7.78
N GLU A 293 -5.97 1.50 -8.95
CA GLU A 293 -5.09 2.34 -9.75
C GLU A 293 -4.73 3.67 -9.06
N ARG A 294 -5.52 4.09 -8.07
CA ARG A 294 -5.34 5.31 -7.24
C ARG A 294 -5.05 4.98 -5.77
N TYR A 295 -4.61 3.76 -5.48
CA TYR A 295 -4.55 3.23 -4.11
C TYR A 295 -3.71 4.10 -3.16
N GLN A 296 -2.49 4.48 -3.56
CA GLN A 296 -1.57 5.24 -2.73
C GLN A 296 -2.02 6.70 -2.53
N GLU A 297 -2.58 7.31 -3.57
CA GLU A 297 -3.11 8.68 -3.57
C GLU A 297 -4.33 8.80 -2.66
N MET A 298 -5.25 7.83 -2.74
CA MET A 298 -6.43 7.80 -1.87
C MET A 298 -6.05 7.66 -0.39
N LEU A 299 -5.18 6.72 -0.05
CA LEU A 299 -4.71 6.55 1.33
C LEU A 299 -4.00 7.81 1.85
N SER A 300 -3.17 8.43 1.01
CA SER A 300 -2.49 9.68 1.36
C SER A 300 -3.46 10.84 1.56
N ARG A 301 -4.55 10.86 0.81
CA ARG A 301 -5.62 11.84 0.98
C ARG A 301 -6.42 11.63 2.27
N GLY A 302 -6.68 10.39 2.65
CA GLY A 302 -7.26 10.04 3.96
C GLY A 302 -6.44 10.63 5.12
N LEU A 303 -5.12 10.43 5.11
CA LEU A 303 -4.21 11.02 6.09
C LEU A 303 -4.15 12.54 6.03
N GLU A 304 -4.17 13.14 4.84
CA GLU A 304 -4.17 14.60 4.67
C GLU A 304 -5.41 15.25 5.31
N LEU A 305 -6.58 14.62 5.20
CA LEU A 305 -7.78 15.15 5.86
C LEU A 305 -7.63 15.14 7.38
N GLY A 306 -6.99 14.10 7.93
CA GLY A 306 -6.57 14.09 9.33
C GLY A 306 -5.66 15.28 9.69
N GLU A 307 -4.65 15.55 8.88
CA GLU A 307 -3.76 16.71 9.07
C GLU A 307 -4.50 18.05 8.98
N SER A 308 -5.48 18.19 8.07
CA SER A 308 -6.37 19.35 8.01
C SER A 308 -7.05 19.64 9.36
N ARG A 309 -7.35 18.59 10.15
CA ARG A 309 -7.93 18.75 11.51
C ARG A 309 -6.96 19.37 12.51
N ILE A 310 -5.66 19.10 12.34
CA ILE A 310 -4.60 19.68 13.17
C ILE A 310 -4.37 21.15 12.78
N LEU A 311 -4.30 21.44 11.48
CA LEU A 311 -4.18 22.81 10.95
C LEU A 311 -5.37 23.71 11.32
N ALA A 312 -6.57 23.12 11.42
CA ALA A 312 -7.77 23.77 11.94
C ALA A 312 -7.70 24.09 13.44
N GLY A 313 -6.78 23.48 14.19
CA GLY A 313 -6.71 23.56 15.65
C GLY A 313 -7.74 22.67 16.37
N MET A 314 -8.40 21.75 15.66
CA MET A 314 -9.53 20.97 16.18
C MET A 314 -9.11 19.62 16.77
N HIS A 315 -7.99 19.06 16.34
CA HIS A 315 -7.46 17.77 16.79
C HIS A 315 -5.94 17.80 16.95
N SER A 316 -5.43 16.93 17.80
CA SER A 316 -3.99 16.70 17.99
C SER A 316 -3.47 15.56 17.09
N PRO A 317 -2.16 15.44 16.85
CA PRO A 317 -1.55 14.28 16.19
C PRO A 317 -2.02 12.92 16.73
N LEU A 318 -2.07 12.73 18.05
CA LEU A 318 -2.53 11.47 18.65
C LEU A 318 -4.02 11.20 18.36
N ASP A 319 -4.86 12.24 18.30
CA ASP A 319 -6.27 12.10 17.91
C ASP A 319 -6.42 11.62 16.46
N VAL A 320 -5.55 12.10 15.57
CA VAL A 320 -5.59 11.79 14.13
C VAL A 320 -5.01 10.41 13.85
N ILE A 321 -3.89 10.04 14.48
CA ILE A 321 -3.30 8.70 14.39
C ILE A 321 -4.30 7.64 14.86
N SER A 322 -4.97 7.87 15.98
CA SER A 322 -6.01 6.94 16.46
C SER A 322 -7.21 6.85 15.51
N GLY A 323 -7.57 7.95 14.85
CA GLY A 323 -8.60 7.94 13.81
C GLY A 323 -8.23 7.03 12.65
N ARG A 324 -6.98 7.13 12.16
CA ARG A 324 -6.45 6.23 11.14
C ARG A 324 -6.51 4.76 11.59
N ILE A 325 -6.02 4.45 12.79
CA ILE A 325 -5.99 3.08 13.33
C ILE A 325 -7.39 2.47 13.36
N LEU A 326 -8.36 3.18 13.92
CA LEU A 326 -9.74 2.70 13.99
C LEU A 326 -10.36 2.59 12.59
N GLY A 327 -10.12 3.57 11.70
CA GLY A 327 -10.63 3.57 10.33
C GLY A 327 -10.12 2.36 9.52
N LEU A 328 -8.83 2.05 9.62
CA LEU A 328 -8.22 0.86 9.02
C LEU A 328 -8.83 -0.43 9.57
N ALA A 329 -8.93 -0.55 10.89
CA ALA A 329 -9.47 -1.74 11.54
C ALA A 329 -10.93 -1.98 11.18
N SER A 330 -11.77 -0.94 11.15
CA SER A 330 -13.18 -1.04 10.76
C SER A 330 -13.37 -1.33 9.27
N ALA A 331 -12.57 -0.71 8.40
CA ALA A 331 -12.63 -0.99 6.97
C ALA A 331 -12.24 -2.45 6.69
N ALA A 332 -11.12 -2.92 7.27
CA ALA A 332 -10.68 -4.30 7.10
C ALA A 332 -11.70 -5.31 7.64
N ALA A 333 -12.28 -5.07 8.83
CA ALA A 333 -13.30 -5.96 9.40
C ALA A 333 -14.53 -6.13 8.49
N ASN A 334 -15.08 -5.01 7.99
CA ASN A 334 -16.23 -5.05 7.09
C ASN A 334 -15.89 -5.65 5.73
N LEU A 335 -14.68 -5.39 5.22
CA LEU A 335 -14.24 -5.94 3.96
C LEU A 335 -13.92 -7.45 4.07
N ALA A 336 -13.38 -7.91 5.19
CA ALA A 336 -12.99 -9.30 5.42
C ALA A 336 -14.18 -10.21 5.74
N ASP A 337 -15.32 -9.65 6.12
CA ASP A 337 -16.54 -10.42 6.38
C ASP A 337 -17.00 -11.18 5.10
N PRO A 338 -17.05 -12.53 5.13
CA PRO A 338 -17.49 -13.33 4.00
C PRO A 338 -18.90 -12.96 3.50
N ALA A 339 -19.77 -12.44 4.37
CA ALA A 339 -21.12 -11.98 3.98
C ALA A 339 -21.08 -10.82 2.97
N ASN A 340 -19.96 -10.09 2.90
CA ASN A 340 -19.79 -8.94 2.02
C ASN A 340 -19.01 -9.27 0.73
N ALA A 341 -18.55 -10.51 0.53
CA ALA A 341 -17.73 -10.90 -0.61
C ALA A 341 -18.36 -10.52 -1.97
N ALA A 342 -19.65 -10.85 -2.16
CA ALA A 342 -20.38 -10.50 -3.38
C ALA A 342 -20.55 -8.99 -3.57
N ARG A 343 -20.80 -8.25 -2.47
CA ARG A 343 -20.98 -6.79 -2.51
C ARG A 343 -19.70 -6.07 -2.95
N LYS A 344 -18.56 -6.48 -2.39
CA LYS A 344 -17.25 -5.94 -2.77
C LYS A 344 -16.91 -6.22 -4.22
N ALA A 345 -17.11 -7.46 -4.69
CA ALA A 345 -16.83 -7.83 -6.07
C ALA A 345 -17.69 -7.04 -7.06
N ALA A 346 -18.99 -6.88 -6.76
CA ALA A 346 -19.90 -6.06 -7.56
C ALA A 346 -19.48 -4.59 -7.61
N ALA A 347 -19.06 -4.03 -6.48
CA ALA A 347 -18.57 -2.65 -6.40
C ALA A 347 -17.31 -2.43 -7.26
N VAL A 348 -16.31 -3.31 -7.19
CA VAL A 348 -15.09 -3.19 -8.02
C VAL A 348 -15.42 -3.27 -9.51
N ALA A 349 -16.22 -4.26 -9.92
CA ALA A 349 -16.62 -4.41 -11.31
C ALA A 349 -17.42 -3.19 -11.82
N GLN A 350 -18.35 -2.68 -11.01
CA GLN A 350 -19.15 -1.51 -11.36
C GLN A 350 -18.31 -0.22 -11.41
N ALA A 351 -17.34 -0.06 -10.51
CA ALA A 351 -16.43 1.08 -10.50
C ALA A 351 -15.60 1.13 -11.79
N HIS A 352 -14.94 0.02 -12.14
CA HIS A 352 -14.15 -0.06 -13.37
C HIS A 352 -15.02 0.13 -14.62
N SER A 353 -16.13 -0.60 -14.76
CA SER A 353 -17.02 -0.46 -15.92
C SER A 353 -17.47 0.99 -16.14
N THR A 354 -17.89 1.68 -15.08
CA THR A 354 -18.41 3.05 -15.19
C THR A 354 -17.30 4.07 -15.44
N LEU A 355 -16.15 3.96 -14.76
CA LEU A 355 -15.07 4.93 -14.90
C LEU A 355 -14.32 4.77 -16.22
N LEU A 356 -14.18 3.55 -16.74
CA LEU A 356 -13.67 3.30 -18.10
C LEU A 356 -14.53 4.02 -19.13
N ALA A 357 -15.85 3.84 -19.07
CA ALA A 357 -16.79 4.49 -19.97
C ALA A 357 -16.76 6.02 -19.83
N ALA A 358 -16.74 6.54 -18.59
CA ALA A 358 -16.72 7.97 -18.33
C ALA A 358 -15.44 8.69 -18.81
N THR A 359 -14.33 7.95 -18.90
CA THR A 359 -13.02 8.48 -19.31
C THR A 359 -12.64 8.13 -20.75
N GLY A 360 -13.44 7.30 -21.43
CA GLY A 360 -13.13 6.81 -22.77
C GLY A 360 -11.88 5.92 -22.83
N THR A 361 -11.58 5.22 -21.74
CA THR A 361 -10.41 4.34 -21.62
C THR A 361 -10.79 2.87 -21.74
N THR A 362 -9.77 2.02 -21.87
CA THR A 362 -9.85 0.56 -21.87
C THR A 362 -9.09 0.02 -20.66
N ASP A 363 -9.27 -1.26 -20.31
CA ASP A 363 -8.50 -1.91 -19.23
C ASP A 363 -6.98 -1.70 -19.38
N ALA A 364 -6.48 -1.67 -20.62
CA ALA A 364 -5.07 -1.47 -20.92
C ALA A 364 -4.58 -0.02 -20.73
N THR A 365 -5.48 0.97 -20.77
CA THR A 365 -5.13 2.40 -20.73
C THR A 365 -5.61 3.11 -19.48
N PHE A 366 -6.51 2.50 -18.69
CA PHE A 366 -7.11 3.10 -17.50
C PHE A 366 -6.09 3.47 -16.44
N ALA A 367 -5.16 2.59 -16.09
CA ALA A 367 -4.14 2.87 -15.08
C ALA A 367 -3.27 4.09 -15.45
N ALA A 368 -2.92 4.23 -16.73
CA ALA A 368 -2.16 5.38 -17.21
C ALA A 368 -2.98 6.67 -17.14
N TYR A 369 -4.26 6.63 -17.48
CA TYR A 369 -5.16 7.78 -17.32
C TYR A 369 -5.34 8.16 -15.85
N ALA A 370 -5.59 7.17 -14.98
CA ALA A 370 -5.74 7.36 -13.55
C ALA A 370 -4.48 8.03 -12.96
N GLN A 371 -3.29 7.74 -13.47
CA GLN A 371 -2.02 8.32 -13.03
C GLN A 371 -1.53 9.51 -13.86
N SER A 372 -2.36 10.04 -14.77
CA SER A 372 -1.97 11.15 -15.67
C SER A 372 -1.92 12.53 -15.01
N GLY A 373 -2.22 12.60 -13.72
CA GLY A 373 -2.14 13.82 -12.93
C GLY A 373 -0.73 14.42 -12.93
N THR A 374 -0.66 15.73 -12.75
CA THR A 374 0.59 16.48 -12.58
C THR A 374 0.52 17.24 -11.26
N THR A 375 1.64 17.72 -10.75
CA THR A 375 1.64 18.54 -9.52
C THR A 375 0.79 19.82 -9.62
N ALA A 376 0.41 20.25 -10.82
CA ALA A 376 -0.46 21.40 -11.04
C ALA A 376 -1.95 21.09 -10.80
N ASN A 377 -2.40 19.84 -10.99
CA ASN A 377 -3.82 19.46 -10.93
C ASN A 377 -4.11 18.23 -10.05
N ASP A 378 -3.08 17.54 -9.60
CA ASP A 378 -3.13 16.40 -8.69
C ASP A 378 -1.96 16.49 -7.70
N ARG A 379 -2.28 16.90 -6.48
CA ARG A 379 -1.30 17.11 -5.41
C ARG A 379 -0.59 15.81 -4.97
N PHE A 380 -1.07 14.65 -5.40
CA PHE A 380 -0.51 13.33 -5.07
C PHE A 380 0.27 12.70 -6.24
N ALA A 381 0.34 13.36 -7.39
CA ALA A 381 0.95 12.82 -8.62
C ALA A 381 2.46 12.55 -8.51
N ASP A 382 3.19 13.35 -7.73
CA ASP A 382 4.61 13.09 -7.50
C ASP A 382 4.79 11.99 -6.45
N TYR A 383 5.15 10.79 -6.91
CA TYR A 383 5.29 9.60 -6.07
C TYR A 383 6.24 9.81 -4.88
N ALA A 384 7.39 10.46 -5.08
CA ALA A 384 8.39 10.65 -4.03
C ALA A 384 7.88 11.59 -2.92
N THR A 385 7.29 12.72 -3.30
CA THR A 385 6.65 13.67 -2.39
C THR A 385 5.46 13.04 -1.68
N ASN A 386 4.65 12.25 -2.40
CA ASN A 386 3.50 11.56 -1.84
C ASN A 386 3.93 10.54 -0.77
N LYS A 387 4.93 9.70 -1.07
CA LYS A 387 5.53 8.75 -0.13
C LYS A 387 6.07 9.44 1.13
N ALA A 388 6.83 10.53 0.95
CA ALA A 388 7.39 11.30 2.07
C ALA A 388 6.28 11.88 2.96
N ASN A 389 5.23 12.44 2.35
CA ASN A 389 4.09 12.97 3.08
C ASN A 389 3.28 11.89 3.80
N PHE A 390 3.06 10.73 3.18
CA PHE A 390 2.40 9.59 3.82
C PHE A 390 3.14 9.14 5.07
N LEU A 391 4.47 8.97 4.98
CA LEU A 391 5.31 8.58 6.12
C LEU A 391 5.31 9.65 7.22
N ARG A 392 5.44 10.93 6.86
CA ARG A 392 5.39 12.05 7.81
C ARG A 392 4.05 12.09 8.55
N ARG A 393 2.93 11.97 7.84
CA ARG A 393 1.58 11.95 8.43
C ARG A 393 1.29 10.67 9.22
N SER A 394 2.12 9.64 9.04
CA SER A 394 1.95 8.39 9.76
C SER A 394 2.42 8.44 11.21
N THR A 395 3.32 9.36 11.55
CA THR A 395 3.90 9.51 12.90
C THR A 395 3.88 10.95 13.41
N TYR A 396 3.66 11.94 12.54
CA TYR A 396 3.72 13.38 12.85
C TYR A 396 5.03 13.82 13.51
N GLY A 397 6.12 13.08 13.28
CA GLY A 397 7.44 13.40 13.82
C GLY A 397 7.63 13.06 15.30
N PHE A 398 6.74 12.28 15.93
CA PHE A 398 6.99 11.77 17.27
C PHE A 398 8.28 10.96 17.33
N ALA A 399 9.05 11.12 18.41
CA ALA A 399 10.16 10.21 18.70
C ALA A 399 9.61 8.85 19.19
N PRO A 400 10.30 7.74 18.90
CA PRO A 400 9.99 6.45 19.52
C PRO A 400 10.13 6.52 21.04
N ILE A 401 9.20 5.88 21.75
CA ILE A 401 9.17 5.72 23.21
C ILE A 401 9.38 4.27 23.67
N ALA A 402 9.57 3.35 22.72
CA ALA A 402 9.90 1.95 22.96
C ALA A 402 10.87 1.45 21.86
N ALA A 403 11.25 0.16 21.92
CA ALA A 403 12.19 -0.42 20.97
C ALA A 403 11.71 -0.30 19.52
N THR A 404 12.61 0.07 18.61
CA THR A 404 12.32 0.28 17.18
C THR A 404 12.51 -0.98 16.32
N THR A 405 12.90 -2.09 16.95
CA THR A 405 13.27 -3.36 16.29
C THR A 405 12.27 -4.48 16.57
N ALA A 406 11.10 -4.19 17.15
CA ALA A 406 10.10 -5.22 17.39
C ALA A 406 9.55 -5.73 16.06
N LEU A 407 9.42 -7.06 15.95
CA LEU A 407 8.87 -7.70 14.76
C LEU A 407 7.47 -7.15 14.46
N ALA A 408 7.15 -7.01 13.17
CA ALA A 408 5.83 -6.59 12.75
C ALA A 408 4.81 -7.70 13.05
N SER A 409 3.70 -7.29 13.68
CA SER A 409 2.50 -8.10 13.80
C SER A 409 1.52 -7.69 12.70
N VAL A 410 0.82 -8.65 12.10
CA VAL A 410 -0.17 -8.37 11.05
C VAL A 410 -1.55 -8.72 11.61
N PRO A 411 -2.47 -7.77 11.76
CA PRO A 411 -3.80 -8.05 12.31
C PRO A 411 -4.54 -9.11 11.51
N LYS A 412 -5.43 -9.87 12.16
CA LYS A 412 -6.32 -10.81 11.46
C LYS A 412 -7.17 -10.05 10.44
N GLY A 413 -7.29 -10.57 9.21
CA GLY A 413 -8.10 -9.98 8.16
C GLY A 413 -7.49 -8.77 7.44
N ALA A 414 -6.35 -8.24 7.89
CA ALA A 414 -5.71 -7.09 7.26
C ALA A 414 -5.29 -7.35 5.80
N GLU A 415 -5.06 -8.60 5.41
CA GLU A 415 -4.75 -9.00 4.03
C GLU A 415 -5.83 -8.58 3.01
N VAL A 416 -7.07 -8.37 3.45
CA VAL A 416 -8.15 -7.89 2.59
C VAL A 416 -7.88 -6.50 2.03
N LEU A 417 -7.11 -5.68 2.75
CA LEU A 417 -6.79 -4.31 2.35
C LEU A 417 -5.96 -4.27 1.06
N LEU A 418 -5.23 -5.35 0.74
CA LEU A 418 -4.43 -5.48 -0.48
C LEU A 418 -5.12 -6.33 -1.56
N GLU A 419 -6.35 -6.78 -1.33
CA GLU A 419 -7.02 -7.77 -2.20
C GLU A 419 -7.14 -7.33 -3.65
N THR A 420 -7.57 -6.10 -3.90
CA THR A 420 -7.72 -5.58 -5.26
C THR A 420 -6.46 -4.92 -5.80
N ARG A 421 -5.55 -4.49 -4.90
CA ARG A 421 -4.27 -3.90 -5.29
C ARG A 421 -3.25 -4.96 -5.73
N LEU A 422 -3.20 -6.10 -5.05
CA LEU A 422 -2.28 -7.21 -5.34
C LEU A 422 -3.06 -8.51 -5.58
N PRO A 423 -3.95 -8.57 -6.59
CA PRO A 423 -4.94 -9.64 -6.70
C PRO A 423 -4.35 -10.99 -7.16
N TYR A 424 -3.10 -11.00 -7.63
CA TYR A 424 -2.34 -12.20 -7.98
C TYR A 424 -1.60 -12.81 -6.77
N LEU A 425 -1.65 -12.17 -5.59
CA LEU A 425 -1.12 -12.72 -4.35
C LEU A 425 -2.24 -13.37 -3.52
N ASP A 426 -1.96 -14.56 -2.98
CA ASP A 426 -2.86 -15.18 -2.03
C ASP A 426 -2.93 -14.40 -0.69
N ALA A 427 -3.84 -14.81 0.18
CA ALA A 427 -4.02 -14.17 1.48
C ALA A 427 -2.75 -14.23 2.35
N ALA A 428 -2.03 -15.35 2.38
CA ALA A 428 -0.82 -15.50 3.19
C ALA A 428 0.31 -14.60 2.69
N GLN A 429 0.49 -14.52 1.36
CA GLN A 429 1.42 -13.63 0.69
C GLN A 429 1.13 -12.16 0.98
N ARG A 430 -0.13 -11.74 0.90
CA ARG A 430 -0.53 -10.37 1.28
C ARG A 430 -0.22 -10.06 2.74
N ARG A 431 -0.35 -11.03 3.66
CA ARG A 431 0.09 -10.84 5.06
C ARG A 431 1.61 -10.64 5.16
N VAL A 432 2.42 -11.37 4.39
CA VAL A 432 3.88 -11.18 4.36
C VAL A 432 4.25 -9.81 3.77
N VAL A 433 3.54 -9.34 2.76
CA VAL A 433 3.70 -7.97 2.25
C VAL A 433 3.45 -6.95 3.37
N LEU A 434 2.35 -7.06 4.11
CA LEU A 434 2.06 -6.17 5.26
C LEU A 434 3.13 -6.26 6.35
N LYS A 435 3.59 -7.46 6.68
CA LYS A 435 4.68 -7.69 7.66
C LYS A 435 5.98 -7.00 7.25
N THR A 436 6.39 -7.18 5.99
CA THR A 436 7.71 -6.72 5.51
C THR A 436 7.76 -5.24 5.17
N THR A 437 6.60 -4.58 5.06
CA THR A 437 6.49 -3.15 4.76
C THR A 437 6.09 -2.30 5.97
N ALA A 438 5.74 -2.93 7.09
CA ALA A 438 5.29 -2.27 8.31
C ALA A 438 6.23 -1.15 8.76
N LEU A 439 5.63 -0.10 9.34
CA LEU A 439 6.37 0.97 10.00
C LEU A 439 7.20 0.39 11.16
N ALA A 440 8.34 1.03 11.45
CA ALA A 440 9.16 0.69 12.61
C ALA A 440 8.31 0.76 13.89
N SER A 441 8.61 -0.11 14.86
CA SER A 441 7.96 -0.07 16.17
C SER A 441 8.46 1.11 16.99
N GLY A 442 7.87 1.30 18.16
CA GLY A 442 8.31 2.24 19.18
C GLY A 442 7.57 3.57 19.16
N TYR A 443 6.83 3.89 18.11
CA TYR A 443 6.07 5.14 18.06
C TYR A 443 4.89 5.13 19.04
N PRO A 444 4.56 6.28 19.66
CA PRO A 444 3.42 6.40 20.55
C PRO A 444 2.13 5.85 19.92
N VAL A 445 1.36 5.10 20.70
CA VAL A 445 0.06 4.47 20.35
C VAL A 445 0.04 3.48 19.17
N MET A 446 1.19 3.20 18.54
CA MET A 446 1.22 2.39 17.30
C MET A 446 1.56 0.91 17.51
N ASP A 447 2.14 0.53 18.65
CA ASP A 447 2.54 -0.85 18.96
C ASP A 447 1.42 -1.64 19.67
N ASP A 448 0.22 -1.67 19.07
CA ASP A 448 -0.85 -2.51 19.60
C ASP A 448 -0.56 -4.02 19.34
N PRO A 449 -1.08 -4.94 20.19
CA PRO A 449 -0.82 -6.37 20.04
C PRO A 449 -1.28 -7.01 18.73
N GLU A 450 -2.24 -6.41 18.01
CA GLU A 450 -2.67 -6.90 16.71
C GLU A 450 -1.75 -6.38 15.59
N GLY A 451 -1.37 -5.10 15.64
CA GLY A 451 -0.44 -4.42 14.73
C GLY A 451 -1.06 -3.40 13.78
N TRP A 452 -2.29 -2.93 14.03
CA TRP A 452 -3.00 -1.96 13.19
C TRP A 452 -2.24 -0.64 13.07
N GLY A 453 -1.62 -0.19 14.16
CA GLY A 453 -0.87 1.06 14.21
C GLY A 453 0.31 1.14 13.25
N ARG A 454 0.87 -0.01 12.87
CA ARG A 454 2.11 -0.10 12.07
C ARG A 454 1.88 -0.43 10.60
N LEU A 455 0.64 -0.65 10.16
CA LEU A 455 0.36 -0.93 8.76
C LEU A 455 0.81 0.23 7.87
N ASN A 456 1.65 -0.08 6.88
CA ASN A 456 2.15 0.87 5.89
C ASN A 456 1.59 0.50 4.51
N LEU A 457 0.32 0.81 4.30
CA LEU A 457 -0.37 0.42 3.07
C LEU A 457 0.21 1.11 1.82
N PHE A 458 0.86 2.26 1.97
CA PHE A 458 1.56 2.93 0.88
C PHE A 458 2.71 2.07 0.35
N ALA A 459 3.60 1.60 1.25
CA ALA A 459 4.69 0.71 0.86
C ALA A 459 4.18 -0.69 0.46
N ALA A 460 3.15 -1.20 1.12
CA ALA A 460 2.55 -2.49 0.78
C ALA A 460 1.98 -2.53 -0.65
N ALA A 461 1.43 -1.42 -1.15
CA ALA A 461 0.97 -1.30 -2.54
C ALA A 461 2.11 -1.44 -3.57
N ASP A 462 3.37 -1.27 -3.16
CA ASP A 462 4.56 -1.47 -3.99
C ASP A 462 5.17 -2.88 -3.84
N GLY A 463 4.42 -3.83 -3.28
CA GLY A 463 4.83 -5.22 -3.12
C GLY A 463 5.60 -5.51 -1.83
N TYR A 464 6.37 -6.58 -1.82
CA TYR A 464 7.15 -7.01 -0.65
C TYR A 464 8.19 -5.96 -0.24
N GLY A 465 8.49 -5.85 1.06
CA GLY A 465 9.66 -5.10 1.55
C GLY A 465 10.92 -5.96 1.70
N ALA A 466 10.75 -7.28 1.84
CA ALA A 466 11.84 -8.24 1.92
C ALA A 466 11.37 -9.66 1.53
N PHE A 467 12.30 -10.47 1.04
CA PHE A 467 12.14 -11.91 0.85
C PHE A 467 12.88 -12.64 1.97
N SER A 468 12.27 -12.80 3.14
CA SER A 468 12.86 -13.61 4.23
C SER A 468 12.82 -15.11 3.95
N GLY A 469 11.94 -15.53 3.03
CA GLY A 469 11.82 -16.87 2.47
C GLY A 469 11.42 -16.77 1.00
N ASN A 470 11.28 -17.91 0.32
CA ASN A 470 10.95 -17.91 -1.10
C ASN A 470 9.60 -17.25 -1.38
N VAL A 471 9.54 -16.50 -2.48
CA VAL A 471 8.33 -15.88 -3.01
C VAL A 471 8.10 -16.43 -4.42
N ALA A 472 6.98 -17.11 -4.62
CA ALA A 472 6.51 -17.53 -5.94
C ALA A 472 5.23 -16.77 -6.29
N ILE A 473 5.19 -16.14 -7.46
CA ILE A 473 4.02 -15.40 -7.92
C ILE A 473 3.55 -15.92 -9.28
N THR A 474 2.23 -15.95 -9.47
CA THR A 474 1.60 -16.37 -10.73
C THR A 474 0.67 -15.25 -11.21
N MET A 475 1.08 -14.55 -12.25
CA MET A 475 0.31 -13.45 -12.86
C MET A 475 -0.39 -13.92 -14.12
N ASP A 476 -1.60 -13.43 -14.37
CA ASP A 476 -2.45 -13.88 -15.49
C ASP A 476 -2.87 -12.69 -16.35
N ALA A 477 -2.26 -12.60 -17.54
CA ALA A 477 -2.53 -11.55 -18.51
C ALA A 477 -3.99 -11.51 -18.98
N ALA A 478 -4.69 -12.67 -19.02
CA ALA A 478 -6.05 -12.75 -19.52
C ALA A 478 -7.08 -12.11 -18.57
N LYS A 479 -6.72 -11.89 -17.31
CA LYS A 479 -7.58 -11.26 -16.30
C LYS A 479 -7.51 -9.73 -16.26
N GLY A 480 -6.61 -9.11 -17.05
CA GLY A 480 -6.48 -7.65 -17.10
C GLY A 480 -5.97 -7.02 -15.80
N GLY A 481 -5.96 -5.69 -15.75
CA GLY A 481 -5.57 -4.90 -14.58
C GLY A 481 -4.26 -5.36 -13.92
N PHE A 482 -4.25 -5.40 -12.59
CA PHE A 482 -3.08 -5.85 -11.81
C PHE A 482 -2.79 -7.35 -11.91
N HIS A 483 -3.72 -8.19 -12.36
CA HIS A 483 -3.38 -9.58 -12.69
C HIS A 483 -2.47 -9.66 -13.92
N ALA A 484 -2.65 -8.75 -14.86
CA ALA A 484 -1.90 -8.72 -16.11
C ALA A 484 -0.57 -7.99 -15.99
N ALA A 485 -0.53 -6.84 -15.30
CA ALA A 485 0.69 -6.07 -15.13
C ALA A 485 0.72 -5.32 -13.79
N ASP A 486 1.85 -5.39 -13.09
CA ASP A 486 2.06 -4.65 -11.85
C ASP A 486 3.52 -4.19 -11.72
N ARG A 487 3.77 -3.24 -10.82
CA ARG A 487 5.09 -2.70 -10.53
C ARG A 487 5.35 -2.70 -9.03
N TRP A 488 6.46 -3.31 -8.64
CA TRP A 488 7.01 -3.21 -7.28
C TRP A 488 8.12 -2.18 -7.23
N ARG A 489 8.04 -1.26 -6.26
CA ARG A 489 8.97 -0.13 -6.10
C ARG A 489 9.72 -0.12 -4.78
N ASN A 490 9.43 -1.06 -3.88
CA ASN A 490 10.20 -1.20 -2.65
C ASN A 490 11.62 -1.64 -2.95
N ASP A 491 12.54 -1.26 -2.07
CA ASP A 491 13.91 -1.78 -2.06
C ASP A 491 13.90 -3.12 -1.33
N ILE A 492 13.79 -4.21 -2.08
CA ILE A 492 13.55 -5.55 -1.53
C ILE A 492 14.87 -6.21 -1.15
N GLY A 493 15.06 -6.50 0.14
CA GLY A 493 16.19 -7.27 0.67
C GLY A 493 15.83 -8.72 1.01
N GLY A 494 16.73 -9.42 1.71
CA GLY A 494 16.47 -10.75 2.30
C GLY A 494 17.16 -11.92 1.61
N ALA A 495 17.10 -13.10 2.23
CA ALA A 495 17.81 -14.29 1.76
C ALA A 495 17.01 -15.13 0.74
N GLY A 496 15.70 -14.89 0.61
CA GLY A 496 14.78 -15.68 -0.21
C GLY A 496 14.95 -15.48 -1.72
N LYS A 497 14.43 -16.46 -2.48
CA LYS A 497 14.36 -16.44 -3.95
C LYS A 497 13.03 -15.87 -4.45
N LEU A 498 13.05 -15.16 -5.58
CA LEU A 498 11.85 -14.83 -6.36
C LEU A 498 11.64 -15.84 -7.50
N VAL A 499 10.44 -16.39 -7.62
CA VAL A 499 10.00 -17.21 -8.77
C VAL A 499 8.81 -16.53 -9.45
N LYS A 500 8.97 -16.09 -10.70
CA LYS A 500 7.91 -15.46 -11.50
C LYS A 500 7.33 -16.48 -12.49
N GLN A 501 6.02 -16.71 -12.38
CA GLN A 501 5.25 -17.63 -13.20
C GLN A 501 4.02 -16.92 -13.81
N GLY A 502 3.30 -17.63 -14.66
CA GLY A 502 2.11 -17.14 -15.35
C GLY A 502 2.42 -16.12 -16.45
N THR A 503 1.41 -15.77 -17.24
CA THR A 503 1.53 -14.99 -18.48
C THR A 503 1.70 -13.48 -18.26
N GLY A 504 1.40 -12.96 -17.06
CA GLY A 504 1.48 -11.52 -16.77
C GLY A 504 2.89 -10.95 -16.62
N THR A 505 2.96 -9.64 -16.42
CA THR A 505 4.19 -8.84 -16.32
C THR A 505 4.40 -8.32 -14.90
N LEU A 506 5.55 -8.60 -14.29
CA LEU A 506 6.01 -7.90 -13.10
C LEU A 506 7.16 -6.95 -13.44
N LYS A 507 7.04 -5.68 -13.06
CA LYS A 507 8.09 -4.67 -13.16
C LYS A 507 8.73 -4.44 -11.79
N LEU A 508 10.05 -4.49 -11.72
CA LEU A 508 10.83 -4.26 -10.49
C LEU A 508 11.63 -2.96 -10.63
N ALA A 509 11.33 -1.99 -9.78
CA ALA A 509 11.89 -0.64 -9.86
C ALA A 509 12.68 -0.20 -8.63
N GLY A 510 12.69 -1.00 -7.56
CA GLY A 510 13.49 -0.73 -6.36
C GLY A 510 14.97 -1.01 -6.55
N ALA A 511 15.80 -0.48 -5.64
CA ALA A 511 17.21 -0.82 -5.51
C ALA A 511 17.36 -2.10 -4.69
N ASN A 512 17.08 -3.23 -5.34
CA ASN A 512 16.93 -4.50 -4.64
C ASN A 512 18.27 -5.12 -4.22
N SER A 513 18.24 -5.91 -3.16
CA SER A 513 19.43 -6.52 -2.54
C SER A 513 19.25 -7.97 -2.07
N TRP A 514 18.15 -8.65 -2.39
CA TRP A 514 17.97 -10.05 -1.98
C TRP A 514 19.03 -10.97 -2.60
N THR A 515 19.41 -12.03 -1.89
CA THR A 515 20.54 -12.90 -2.26
C THR A 515 20.12 -14.26 -2.80
N GLY A 516 18.88 -14.69 -2.59
CA GLY A 516 18.41 -16.04 -2.96
C GLY A 516 18.25 -16.28 -4.47
N GLY A 517 18.41 -15.24 -5.29
CA GLY A 517 18.31 -15.31 -6.74
C GLY A 517 16.91 -15.09 -7.29
N THR A 518 16.79 -15.21 -8.60
CA THR A 518 15.56 -14.97 -9.35
C THR A 518 15.40 -15.99 -10.46
N GLU A 519 14.22 -16.59 -10.52
CA GLU A 519 13.82 -17.53 -11.56
C GLU A 519 12.60 -17.01 -12.32
N LEU A 520 12.76 -16.79 -13.62
CA LEU A 520 11.68 -16.45 -14.53
C LEU A 520 11.24 -17.70 -15.28
N ALA A 521 10.14 -18.30 -14.82
CA ALA A 521 9.58 -19.51 -15.42
C ALA A 521 8.57 -19.21 -16.54
N ALA A 522 7.85 -18.09 -16.47
CA ALA A 522 6.91 -17.68 -17.51
C ALA A 522 6.53 -16.18 -17.44
N GLY A 523 5.97 -15.68 -18.54
CA GLY A 523 5.52 -14.30 -18.69
C GLY A 523 6.67 -13.33 -18.78
N THR A 524 6.48 -12.12 -18.26
CA THR A 524 7.49 -11.06 -18.33
C THR A 524 7.97 -10.65 -16.94
N LEU A 525 9.29 -10.54 -16.77
CA LEU A 525 9.91 -9.92 -15.62
C LEU A 525 10.81 -8.78 -16.11
N GLN A 526 10.46 -7.55 -15.75
CA GLN A 526 11.11 -6.34 -16.24
C GLN A 526 11.87 -5.63 -15.13
N GLY A 527 13.15 -5.31 -15.39
CA GLY A 527 13.99 -4.52 -14.51
C GLY A 527 13.99 -3.06 -14.91
N ASP A 528 13.38 -2.20 -14.09
CA ASP A 528 13.26 -0.75 -14.27
C ASP A 528 14.29 0.06 -13.47
N SER A 529 15.21 -0.61 -12.78
CA SER A 529 16.30 0.01 -12.01
C SER A 529 17.61 -0.76 -12.20
N VAL A 530 18.74 -0.12 -11.87
CA VAL A 530 20.08 -0.71 -12.04
C VAL A 530 20.24 -2.02 -11.26
N ALA A 531 19.63 -2.12 -10.08
CA ALA A 531 19.73 -3.27 -9.19
C ALA A 531 18.41 -4.08 -9.12
N ALA A 532 17.57 -4.01 -10.16
CA ALA A 532 16.21 -4.53 -10.11
C ALA A 532 16.10 -6.02 -9.76
N PHE A 533 17.12 -6.84 -10.04
CA PHE A 533 17.10 -8.28 -9.78
C PHE A 533 17.96 -8.72 -8.58
N GLY A 534 18.31 -7.80 -7.68
CA GLY A 534 19.00 -8.13 -6.43
C GLY A 534 20.45 -8.56 -6.62
N LEU A 535 20.98 -9.29 -5.65
CA LEU A 535 22.38 -9.72 -5.59
C LEU A 535 22.59 -11.18 -6.03
N GLY A 536 21.53 -11.99 -6.07
CA GLY A 536 21.60 -13.39 -6.46
C GLY A 536 21.70 -13.63 -7.97
N ASP A 537 21.78 -14.90 -8.34
CA ASP A 537 21.79 -15.35 -9.74
C ASP A 537 20.40 -15.14 -10.39
N VAL A 538 20.39 -14.82 -11.69
CA VAL A 538 19.17 -14.66 -12.50
C VAL A 538 19.07 -15.76 -13.55
N TYR A 539 17.94 -16.46 -13.56
CA TYR A 539 17.71 -17.64 -14.38
C TYR A 539 16.41 -17.50 -15.18
N ASN A 540 16.50 -17.44 -16.51
CA ASN A 540 15.35 -17.42 -17.39
C ASN A 540 15.11 -18.80 -17.98
N SER A 541 14.05 -19.47 -17.51
CA SER A 541 13.67 -20.83 -17.90
C SER A 541 12.48 -20.92 -18.83
N GLY A 542 11.71 -19.83 -19.01
CA GLY A 542 10.55 -19.89 -19.91
C GLY A 542 9.82 -18.56 -20.17
N GLY A 543 10.45 -17.41 -19.91
CA GLY A 543 9.80 -16.10 -20.09
C GLY A 543 10.64 -15.05 -20.82
N THR A 544 10.14 -13.81 -20.77
CA THR A 544 10.82 -12.63 -21.28
C THR A 544 11.41 -11.83 -20.12
N LEU A 545 12.74 -11.83 -20.00
CA LEU A 545 13.46 -10.95 -19.08
C LEU A 545 13.71 -9.62 -19.80
N VAL A 546 13.23 -8.51 -19.26
CA VAL A 546 13.37 -7.18 -19.89
C VAL A 546 14.35 -6.32 -19.11
N ALA A 547 15.35 -5.76 -19.78
CA ALA A 547 16.21 -4.72 -19.25
C ALA A 547 15.73 -3.36 -19.74
N ASN A 548 15.11 -2.58 -18.85
CA ASN A 548 14.59 -1.25 -19.15
C ASN A 548 15.20 -0.17 -18.23
N ALA A 549 16.25 -0.50 -17.48
CA ALA A 549 16.85 0.41 -16.51
C ALA A 549 17.41 1.71 -17.16
N PRO A 550 17.46 2.83 -16.41
CA PRO A 550 18.01 4.10 -16.91
C PRO A 550 19.47 3.99 -17.38
N THR A 551 20.25 3.15 -16.73
CA THR A 551 21.59 2.73 -17.18
C THR A 551 21.58 1.24 -17.46
N ALA A 552 22.75 0.62 -17.67
CA ALA A 552 22.81 -0.82 -17.78
C ALA A 552 22.17 -1.49 -16.56
N LEU A 553 21.25 -2.43 -16.79
CA LEU A 553 20.72 -3.30 -15.76
C LEU A 553 21.86 -4.20 -15.27
N ARG A 554 22.16 -4.16 -13.97
CA ARG A 554 23.28 -4.89 -13.38
C ARG A 554 22.80 -6.15 -12.67
N LEU A 555 23.30 -7.29 -13.11
CA LEU A 555 23.15 -8.58 -12.43
C LEU A 555 24.44 -8.82 -11.63
N ALA A 556 24.33 -8.86 -10.30
CA ALA A 556 25.49 -9.05 -9.44
C ALA A 556 25.97 -10.51 -9.41
N GLY A 557 25.06 -11.47 -9.59
CA GLY A 557 25.37 -12.88 -9.73
C GLY A 557 25.66 -13.29 -11.18
N LYS A 558 25.36 -14.56 -11.47
CA LYS A 558 25.36 -15.14 -12.81
C LYS A 558 24.04 -14.87 -13.53
N TYR A 559 24.09 -14.96 -14.85
CA TYR A 559 22.91 -14.94 -15.69
C TYR A 559 22.86 -16.22 -16.53
N THR A 560 21.72 -16.90 -16.52
CA THR A 560 21.46 -18.05 -17.38
C THR A 560 20.22 -17.82 -18.22
N GLN A 561 20.38 -17.91 -19.54
CA GLN A 561 19.30 -17.91 -20.52
C GLN A 561 19.20 -19.34 -21.08
N LEU A 562 18.10 -20.05 -20.80
CA LEU A 562 17.84 -21.35 -21.44
C LEU A 562 17.47 -21.18 -22.92
N SER A 563 17.51 -22.27 -23.69
CA SER A 563 16.97 -22.29 -25.05
C SER A 563 15.44 -22.39 -25.06
N GLY A 564 14.82 -22.53 -26.23
CA GLY A 564 13.37 -22.64 -26.36
C GLY A 564 12.67 -21.27 -26.38
N GLY A 565 11.53 -21.17 -25.69
CA GLY A 565 10.66 -19.98 -25.71
C GLY A 565 11.14 -18.79 -24.86
N THR A 566 12.39 -18.77 -24.42
CA THR A 566 12.95 -17.70 -23.57
C THR A 566 13.36 -16.49 -24.41
N THR A 567 13.19 -15.29 -23.85
CA THR A 567 13.63 -14.04 -24.47
C THR A 567 14.40 -13.17 -23.47
N LEU A 568 15.53 -12.62 -23.89
CA LEU A 568 16.13 -11.42 -23.28
C LEU A 568 15.74 -10.23 -24.14
N GLU A 569 15.01 -9.28 -23.57
CA GLU A 569 14.64 -8.03 -24.24
C GLU A 569 15.44 -6.86 -23.63
N LEU A 570 16.05 -6.04 -24.48
CA LEU A 570 16.81 -4.85 -24.08
C LEU A 570 16.15 -3.61 -24.68
N ASP A 571 15.65 -2.74 -23.82
CA ASP A 571 14.93 -1.51 -24.19
C ASP A 571 15.89 -0.32 -24.21
N LEU A 572 16.64 -0.17 -25.31
CA LEU A 572 17.62 0.92 -25.50
C LEU A 572 16.89 2.25 -25.68
N GLY A 573 17.30 3.27 -24.92
CA GLY A 573 16.53 4.51 -24.78
C GLY A 573 15.28 4.39 -23.90
N GLY A 574 15.12 3.26 -23.18
CA GLY A 574 13.97 2.81 -22.37
C GLY A 574 13.46 3.73 -21.26
N ALA A 575 13.77 3.48 -19.98
CA ALA A 575 13.12 4.14 -18.83
C ALA A 575 13.04 5.68 -18.86
N ALA A 576 13.91 6.34 -19.63
CA ALA A 576 13.93 7.77 -19.90
C ALA A 576 14.69 8.02 -21.21
N ALA A 577 14.58 9.22 -21.78
CA ALA A 577 15.39 9.59 -22.93
C ALA A 577 16.88 9.47 -22.60
N GLY A 578 17.64 8.79 -23.46
CA GLY A 578 19.08 8.53 -23.24
C GLY A 578 19.40 7.33 -22.34
N SER A 579 18.40 6.56 -21.90
CA SER A 579 18.65 5.35 -21.11
C SER A 579 19.42 4.29 -21.91
N ALA A 580 20.29 3.53 -21.22
CA ALA A 580 21.07 2.49 -21.89
C ALA A 580 20.24 1.25 -22.23
N GLY A 581 19.43 0.72 -21.30
CA GLY A 581 18.66 -0.52 -21.51
C GLY A 581 19.50 -1.78 -21.76
N THR A 582 20.82 -1.69 -21.65
CA THR A 582 21.77 -2.80 -21.85
C THR A 582 21.90 -3.68 -20.61
N LEU A 583 22.52 -4.86 -20.74
CA LEU A 583 22.75 -5.77 -19.61
C LEU A 583 24.24 -5.79 -19.20
N THR A 584 24.50 -5.72 -17.89
CA THR A 584 25.83 -5.98 -17.31
C THR A 584 25.73 -7.11 -16.29
N VAL A 585 26.53 -8.15 -16.44
CA VAL A 585 26.58 -9.32 -15.56
C VAL A 585 27.95 -9.37 -14.89
N ALA A 586 28.01 -9.29 -13.56
CA ALA A 586 29.30 -9.35 -12.88
C ALA A 586 29.92 -10.76 -12.97
N GLY A 587 29.09 -11.81 -12.87
CA GLY A 587 29.51 -13.19 -13.07
C GLY A 587 29.50 -13.65 -14.52
N THR A 588 29.34 -14.97 -14.70
CA THR A 588 29.19 -15.59 -16.02
C THR A 588 27.77 -15.39 -16.57
N ALA A 589 27.68 -14.94 -17.82
CA ALA A 589 26.48 -15.01 -18.63
C ALA A 589 26.52 -16.29 -19.49
N THR A 590 25.61 -17.22 -19.24
CA THR A 590 25.47 -18.48 -19.99
C THR A 590 24.23 -18.42 -20.89
N ILE A 591 24.45 -18.39 -22.20
CA ILE A 591 23.38 -18.31 -23.20
C ILE A 591 23.24 -19.67 -23.89
N ALA A 592 22.33 -20.50 -23.41
CA ALA A 592 22.08 -21.81 -24.00
C ALA A 592 21.28 -21.74 -25.32
N GLY A 593 20.65 -20.58 -25.60
CA GLY A 593 19.84 -20.35 -26.78
C GLY A 593 18.80 -19.24 -26.56
N GLY A 594 17.64 -19.40 -27.17
CA GLY A 594 16.50 -18.48 -27.05
C GLY A 594 16.65 -17.25 -27.95
N THR A 595 15.88 -16.21 -27.63
CA THR A 595 15.86 -14.96 -28.41
C THR A 595 16.51 -13.81 -27.65
N LEU A 596 17.35 -13.04 -28.32
CA LEU A 596 17.69 -11.67 -27.93
C LEU A 596 16.84 -10.71 -28.77
N ARG A 597 16.08 -9.84 -28.12
CA ARG A 597 15.32 -8.77 -28.77
C ARG A 597 15.85 -7.40 -28.33
N ILE A 598 16.11 -6.53 -29.28
CA ILE A 598 16.46 -5.14 -29.03
C ILE A 598 15.29 -4.26 -29.46
N LYS A 599 14.78 -3.46 -28.53
CA LYS A 599 13.80 -2.41 -28.79
C LYS A 599 14.45 -1.05 -28.60
N PHE A 600 13.95 -0.08 -29.35
CA PHE A 600 14.35 1.31 -29.21
C PHE A 600 13.18 2.15 -28.73
N ALA A 601 13.40 2.96 -27.70
CA ALA A 601 12.40 3.81 -27.07
C ALA A 601 12.86 5.28 -26.99
N ASN A 602 11.93 6.17 -26.65
CA ASN A 602 12.16 7.62 -26.48
C ASN A 602 12.94 8.29 -27.62
N GLY A 603 12.68 7.86 -28.85
CA GLY A 603 13.31 8.44 -30.03
C GLY A 603 14.78 8.05 -30.24
N TYR A 604 15.32 7.10 -29.46
CA TYR A 604 16.61 6.51 -29.74
C TYR A 604 16.57 5.81 -31.11
N LYS A 605 17.43 6.23 -32.03
CA LYS A 605 17.50 5.73 -33.40
C LYS A 605 18.96 5.56 -33.75
N PRO A 606 19.53 4.35 -33.61
CA PRO A 606 20.90 4.13 -34.02
C PRO A 606 21.05 4.30 -35.55
N LYS A 607 22.28 4.40 -36.04
CA LYS A 607 22.55 4.49 -37.46
C LYS A 607 22.91 3.13 -38.03
N ALA A 608 22.65 2.91 -39.32
CA ALA A 608 23.24 1.77 -40.02
C ALA A 608 24.78 1.87 -39.95
N GLY A 609 25.44 0.75 -39.73
CA GLY A 609 26.86 0.61 -39.41
C GLY A 609 27.23 0.83 -37.94
N GLU A 610 26.29 1.25 -37.09
CA GLU A 610 26.56 1.45 -35.66
C GLU A 610 26.78 0.11 -34.95
N VAL A 611 27.75 0.08 -34.04
CA VAL A 611 28.07 -1.08 -33.20
C VAL A 611 27.54 -0.85 -31.79
N LEU A 612 26.53 -1.61 -31.41
CA LEU A 612 25.92 -1.53 -30.09
C LEU A 612 26.54 -2.58 -29.15
N THR A 613 27.10 -2.15 -28.02
CA THR A 613 27.45 -3.09 -26.94
C THR A 613 26.22 -3.35 -26.09
N VAL A 614 25.68 -4.56 -26.18
CA VAL A 614 24.36 -4.90 -25.60
C VAL A 614 24.46 -5.74 -24.33
N ILE A 615 25.52 -6.55 -24.21
CA ILE A 615 25.83 -7.32 -23.00
C ILE A 615 27.31 -7.14 -22.67
N MET A 616 27.59 -6.86 -21.41
CA MET A 616 28.91 -7.03 -20.79
C MET A 616 28.81 -8.06 -19.67
N ALA A 617 29.77 -8.96 -19.58
CA ALA A 617 29.81 -10.02 -18.58
C ALA A 617 31.24 -10.25 -18.06
N GLY A 618 31.39 -10.74 -16.83
CA GLY A 618 32.70 -11.21 -16.33
C GLY A 618 33.25 -12.38 -17.18
N ASN A 619 32.35 -13.21 -17.69
CA ASN A 619 32.59 -14.19 -18.75
C ASN A 619 31.30 -14.38 -19.56
N LEU A 620 31.39 -14.45 -20.88
CA LEU A 620 30.28 -14.70 -21.78
C LEU A 620 30.48 -16.03 -22.51
N GLN A 621 29.52 -16.94 -22.39
CA GLN A 621 29.57 -18.25 -23.04
C GLN A 621 28.21 -18.61 -23.66
N GLY A 622 28.26 -19.36 -24.76
CA GLY A 622 27.07 -19.73 -25.53
C GLY A 622 26.58 -18.60 -26.45
N LYS A 623 25.44 -18.83 -27.12
CA LYS A 623 24.87 -17.93 -28.15
C LYS A 623 23.34 -18.00 -28.16
N PHE A 624 22.70 -16.88 -28.51
CA PHE A 624 21.25 -16.86 -28.79
C PHE A 624 20.95 -17.62 -30.09
N ASN A 625 19.78 -18.26 -30.18
CA ASN A 625 19.32 -18.88 -31.42
C ASN A 625 18.83 -17.82 -32.41
N THR A 626 18.16 -16.78 -31.89
CA THR A 626 17.57 -15.71 -32.68
C THR A 626 17.98 -14.36 -32.09
N ILE A 627 18.34 -13.42 -32.96
CA ILE A 627 18.56 -12.01 -32.58
C ILE A 627 17.66 -11.15 -33.46
N THR A 628 16.77 -10.38 -32.83
CA THR A 628 15.91 -9.40 -33.50
C THR A 628 16.23 -8.01 -33.00
N VAL A 629 16.32 -7.06 -33.92
CA VAL A 629 16.51 -5.64 -33.61
C VAL A 629 15.41 -4.87 -34.32
N ASP A 630 14.54 -4.23 -33.55
CA ASP A 630 13.38 -3.55 -34.11
C ASP A 630 13.85 -2.44 -35.08
N GLY A 631 13.37 -2.50 -36.33
CA GLY A 631 13.73 -1.56 -37.40
C GLY A 631 14.93 -1.97 -38.27
N TYR A 632 15.59 -3.09 -37.99
CA TYR A 632 16.75 -3.58 -38.77
C TYR A 632 16.54 -5.03 -39.23
N SER A 633 16.76 -5.28 -40.51
CA SER A 633 16.69 -6.62 -41.10
C SER A 633 18.04 -7.34 -41.10
N ASN A 634 19.15 -6.58 -41.10
CA ASN A 634 20.51 -7.11 -41.11
C ASN A 634 21.20 -6.77 -39.79
N VAL A 635 21.53 -7.79 -39.00
CA VAL A 635 22.23 -7.62 -37.72
C VAL A 635 23.34 -8.66 -37.64
N THR A 636 24.57 -8.21 -37.45
CA THR A 636 25.72 -9.10 -37.30
C THR A 636 26.17 -9.11 -35.84
N PRO A 637 25.95 -10.22 -35.10
CA PRO A 637 26.43 -10.35 -33.73
C PRO A 637 27.91 -10.73 -33.68
N ASN A 638 28.63 -10.13 -32.75
CA ASN A 638 30.01 -10.51 -32.42
C ASN A 638 30.08 -10.88 -30.93
N TYR A 639 30.38 -12.15 -30.67
CA TYR A 639 30.52 -12.71 -29.33
C TYR A 639 32.01 -12.73 -28.94
N GLY A 640 32.39 -11.83 -28.04
CA GLY A 640 33.68 -11.86 -27.35
C GLY A 640 33.63 -12.66 -26.06
N ALA A 641 34.78 -12.81 -25.40
CA ALA A 641 34.88 -13.52 -24.11
C ALA A 641 34.11 -12.84 -22.97
N THR A 642 33.85 -11.53 -23.08
CA THR A 642 33.18 -10.73 -22.04
C THR A 642 32.08 -9.81 -22.59
N THR A 643 31.87 -9.77 -23.90
CA THR A 643 30.96 -8.79 -24.52
C THR A 643 30.18 -9.39 -25.68
N LEU A 644 28.91 -9.00 -25.83
CA LEU A 644 28.15 -9.14 -27.06
C LEU A 644 27.95 -7.76 -27.68
N THR A 645 28.43 -7.60 -28.92
CA THR A 645 28.17 -6.40 -29.72
C THR A 645 27.35 -6.74 -30.95
N LEU A 646 26.46 -5.83 -31.37
CA LEU A 646 25.65 -5.96 -32.58
C LEU A 646 26.04 -4.86 -33.57
N THR A 647 26.43 -5.26 -34.79
CA THR A 647 26.58 -4.30 -35.90
C THR A 647 25.27 -4.24 -36.66
N LEU A 648 24.67 -3.05 -36.75
CA LEU A 648 23.41 -2.83 -37.45
C LEU A 648 23.69 -2.60 -38.94
N GLY A 649 23.08 -3.36 -39.82
CA GLY A 649 23.30 -3.30 -41.27
C GLY A 649 22.19 -2.60 -42.05
#